data_AF-A0A7S3BYD6-F1
#
_entry.id   AF-A0A7S3BYD6-F1
#
_cell.length_a   1.000
_cell.length_b   1.000
_cell.length_c   1.000
_cell.angle_alpha   90.00
_cell.angle_beta   90.00
_cell.angle_gamma   90.00
#
_symmetry.space_group_name_H-M   'P 1'
#
loop_
_entity.id
_entity.type
_entity.pdbx_description
1 polymer ?
#
loop_
_entity_poly.entity_id
_entity_poly.type
_entity_poly.pdbx_seq_one_letter_code
_entity_poly.pdbx_strand_id
1 'polypeptide(L)'
;MQGIVKAVLSGDSLVIMGADASKGPPPEKLLTLSGILAPRLGNRGGTPDQPFSWAAREFLRQQTIGKRVSFVIEGQLAANREFGSVFLEDGTSLATLLLSSGWARVKTPPATEPRSAEFEELAEVSRRAEEAKLGMFTQVEGAAAASIRQVQWGGTFDHAALLPQFKNQLQSGIIEQVVSGSTLRILLLPGFHQITLMLSGIACGGIKRLEDGTEEAAPFAREARFFVESRLLNRDVQVKLEGVDKNGSLLGTAMHPQGNMSIELVKLGLARVADWSSHVCDHAPALRAAERAAKEKRLRLWRDYVPPNMGSDSSEFVGRVVEVVSGDTLVVADPSGTERRVSLSSLRCPRLGKEPEPYAAEAKELLRKLTIGKKVVVKPEYKKSFAPEGAAPSERTFVTVLYNTDKNAAEALLTEGLATVAKYGQADERSLYYETLLEAESVAVAAKQGMHSGVEPPRSNVTDLTTQAARERAKRYVSALQRHTRVRAIVQFVANGARFKLTVPKENCIISFACAGVRCPKCARRDTGADEEPFGNEALAVTRSLCLQREVDIEVESIDKMGTFLGSLFLVDKRNLAVVLLEQGLASLVPPAADRSTYAEELHAAEEKAKTAGTKIWEGYSAEMEAEAQAARSAAAAAEMEPIPDSQKQVVELNLTEIKDGTHFFAQVAADTAVGVLQEQIAAACRLTTDSSYDPGPGTVCCARFTVDDEWYRARVKSRSGGEYTVYFIDYGNTDVVGRDRLKPLDPSLSPQAVSPQAVECRLAYLIVGDVDDTDDGREAAQTLGETAWGKPMLARVEDREAGVLLVTLFDDAQLNINELLITEGLARVDKKPPKRAAPLVKGLYEKELVAKTKHIGMWIHGDIEEEDAPEFGARKPPPVVGTNPWKK
;
A
#
# COMPACT_ATOMS: atom_id res chain seq x y z
N MET A 1 10.18 0.23 67.88
CA MET A 1 9.66 0.72 66.58
C MET A 1 8.75 -0.33 65.97
N GLN A 2 7.89 0.03 65.01
CA GLN A 2 7.03 -0.93 64.29
C GLN A 2 7.22 -0.78 62.78
N GLY A 3 7.12 -1.89 62.06
CA GLY A 3 7.21 -1.91 60.60
C GLY A 3 6.67 -3.21 60.00
N ILE A 4 6.71 -3.31 58.68
CA ILE A 4 6.28 -4.50 57.93
C ILE A 4 7.51 -5.16 57.33
N VAL A 5 7.64 -6.49 57.46
CA VAL A 5 8.76 -7.22 56.88
C VAL A 5 8.59 -7.29 55.36
N LYS A 6 9.48 -6.61 54.64
CA LYS A 6 9.52 -6.53 53.17
C LYS A 6 10.22 -7.73 52.55
N ALA A 7 11.35 -8.15 53.11
CA ALA A 7 12.20 -9.20 52.54
C ALA A 7 13.02 -9.91 53.61
N VAL A 8 13.40 -11.16 53.31
CA VAL A 8 14.30 -11.97 54.14
C VAL A 8 15.55 -12.28 53.34
N LEU A 9 16.69 -11.72 53.76
CA LEU A 9 17.96 -11.85 53.02
C LEU A 9 18.75 -13.10 53.44
N SER A 10 18.70 -13.43 54.73
CA SER A 10 19.45 -14.52 55.36
C SER A 10 18.62 -15.05 56.54
N GLY A 11 19.00 -16.20 57.12
CA GLY A 11 18.35 -16.78 58.30
C GLY A 11 18.39 -15.91 59.56
N ASP A 12 19.08 -14.78 59.53
CA ASP A 12 19.24 -13.82 60.63
C ASP A 12 19.02 -12.35 60.21
N SER A 13 18.66 -12.09 58.95
CA SER A 13 18.66 -10.73 58.39
C SER A 13 17.37 -10.43 57.62
N LEU A 14 16.69 -9.34 58.03
CA LEU A 14 15.38 -8.92 57.53
C LEU A 14 15.43 -7.47 57.02
N VAL A 15 14.66 -7.18 55.99
CA VAL A 15 14.38 -5.80 55.56
C VAL A 15 13.00 -5.42 56.07
N ILE A 16 12.95 -4.38 56.92
CA ILE A 16 11.73 -3.86 57.51
C ILE A 16 11.41 -2.51 56.87
N MET A 17 10.16 -2.34 56.47
CA MET A 17 9.63 -1.17 55.81
C MET A 17 8.71 -0.39 56.76
N GLY A 18 8.75 0.94 56.69
CA GLY A 18 7.82 1.81 57.41
C GLY A 18 6.35 1.57 57.02
N ALA A 19 5.43 1.89 57.93
CA ALA A 19 4.00 1.64 57.71
C ALA A 19 3.29 2.70 56.84
N ASP A 20 3.90 3.87 56.65
CA ASP A 20 3.34 5.00 55.90
C ASP A 20 3.92 5.07 54.48
N ALA A 21 3.06 4.81 53.49
CA ALA A 21 3.39 4.89 52.06
C ALA A 21 2.80 6.14 51.38
N SER A 22 2.27 7.11 52.13
CA SER A 22 1.55 8.28 51.59
C SER A 22 2.45 9.30 50.89
N LYS A 23 3.75 9.35 51.23
CA LYS A 23 4.74 10.31 50.71
C LYS A 23 5.73 9.71 49.70
N GLY A 24 5.45 8.52 49.17
CA GLY A 24 6.34 7.78 48.26
C GLY A 24 6.76 6.41 48.83
N PRO A 25 7.81 5.77 48.28
CA PRO A 25 8.31 4.51 48.81
C PRO A 25 8.68 4.68 50.30
N PRO A 26 8.07 3.91 51.22
CA PRO A 26 8.35 3.97 52.65
C PRO A 26 9.83 3.68 52.94
N PRO A 27 10.40 4.27 54.01
CA PRO A 27 11.79 4.03 54.39
C PRO A 27 12.03 2.57 54.74
N GLU A 28 13.18 2.05 54.33
CA GLU A 28 13.60 0.66 54.55
C GLU A 28 14.79 0.61 55.51
N LYS A 29 14.77 -0.37 56.41
CA LYS A 29 15.86 -0.67 57.33
C LYS A 29 16.26 -2.14 57.21
N LEU A 30 17.56 -2.38 57.05
CA LEU A 30 18.14 -3.72 57.11
C LEU A 30 18.55 -4.00 58.56
N LEU A 31 17.86 -4.97 59.17
CA LEU A 31 18.06 -5.36 60.56
C LEU A 31 18.57 -6.81 60.62
N THR A 32 19.68 -7.01 61.35
CA THR A 32 20.22 -8.34 61.69
C THR A 32 19.85 -8.67 63.14
N LEU A 33 19.34 -9.88 63.38
CA LEU A 33 18.94 -10.34 64.71
C LEU A 33 20.14 -10.39 65.65
N SER A 34 20.00 -9.76 66.83
CA SER A 34 21.02 -9.78 67.88
C SER A 34 21.10 -11.14 68.58
N GLY A 35 22.27 -11.44 69.15
CA GLY A 35 22.49 -12.64 69.96
C GLY A 35 22.57 -13.98 69.19
N ILE A 36 22.28 -14.00 67.89
CA ILE A 36 22.26 -15.24 67.10
C ILE A 36 23.15 -15.19 65.84
N LEU A 37 23.48 -16.36 65.32
CA LEU A 37 24.21 -16.56 64.08
C LEU A 37 23.54 -17.69 63.28
N ALA A 38 23.00 -17.36 62.11
CA ALA A 38 22.42 -18.34 61.19
C ALA A 38 23.46 -18.82 60.15
N PRO A 39 23.31 -20.04 59.61
CA PRO A 39 24.12 -20.49 58.47
C PRO A 39 23.90 -19.59 57.25
N ARG A 40 24.99 -19.26 56.55
CA ARG A 40 24.97 -18.31 55.43
C ARG A 40 24.59 -18.98 54.11
N LEU A 41 23.73 -18.31 53.36
CA LEU A 41 23.48 -18.66 51.96
C LEU A 41 24.71 -18.41 51.10
N GLY A 42 24.83 -19.20 50.06
CA GLY A 42 25.76 -19.04 48.97
C GLY A 42 25.44 -17.83 48.10
N ASN A 43 26.38 -17.49 47.24
CA ASN A 43 26.28 -16.35 46.35
C ASN A 43 26.68 -16.73 44.92
N ARG A 44 26.36 -15.85 43.98
CA ARG A 44 26.76 -16.00 42.56
C ARG A 44 28.29 -15.94 42.36
N GLY A 45 29.03 -15.43 43.33
CA GLY A 45 30.50 -15.33 43.31
C GLY A 45 31.24 -16.63 43.62
N GLY A 46 30.53 -17.76 43.76
CA GLY A 46 31.12 -19.09 43.90
C GLY A 46 31.16 -19.64 45.33
N THR A 47 30.64 -18.91 46.33
CA THR A 47 30.47 -19.47 47.68
C THR A 47 29.22 -20.35 47.72
N PRO A 48 29.31 -21.65 48.06
CA PRO A 48 28.14 -22.53 48.19
C PRO A 48 27.33 -22.20 49.46
N ASP A 49 26.07 -22.66 49.48
CA ASP A 49 25.22 -22.61 50.69
C ASP A 49 25.89 -23.36 51.84
N GLN A 50 25.92 -22.77 53.04
CA GLN A 50 26.24 -23.52 54.25
C GLN A 50 25.10 -24.52 54.55
N PRO A 51 25.38 -25.67 55.21
CA PRO A 51 24.34 -26.61 55.61
C PRO A 51 23.20 -25.90 56.36
N PHE A 52 21.97 -26.24 56.00
CA PHE A 52 20.72 -25.73 56.59
C PHE A 52 20.44 -24.23 56.38
N SER A 53 21.29 -23.49 55.66
CA SER A 53 21.10 -22.05 55.41
C SER A 53 19.81 -21.72 54.67
N TRP A 54 19.44 -22.52 53.66
CA TRP A 54 18.17 -22.36 52.95
C TRP A 54 16.97 -22.58 53.86
N ALA A 55 16.97 -23.67 54.63
CA ALA A 55 15.89 -24.01 55.53
C ALA A 55 15.71 -22.94 56.62
N ALA A 56 16.80 -22.40 57.16
CA ALA A 56 16.76 -21.29 58.11
C ALA A 56 16.14 -20.02 57.52
N ARG A 57 16.55 -19.62 56.31
CA ARG A 57 15.94 -18.49 55.60
C ARG A 57 14.47 -18.73 55.31
N GLU A 58 14.13 -19.92 54.85
CA GLU A 58 12.79 -20.27 54.39
C GLU A 58 11.81 -20.34 55.57
N PHE A 59 12.25 -20.90 56.70
CA PHE A 59 11.52 -20.83 57.96
C PHE A 59 11.25 -19.37 58.37
N LEU A 60 12.28 -18.52 58.36
CA LEU A 60 12.11 -17.11 58.70
C LEU A 60 11.16 -16.40 57.73
N ARG A 61 11.29 -16.64 56.41
CA ARG A 61 10.41 -16.08 55.37
C ARG A 61 8.96 -16.44 55.61
N GLN A 62 8.64 -17.72 55.83
CA GLN A 62 7.28 -18.19 56.08
C GLN A 62 6.68 -17.56 57.35
N GLN A 63 7.51 -17.35 58.39
CA GLN A 63 7.04 -16.78 59.64
C GLN A 63 6.85 -15.26 59.59
N THR A 64 7.61 -14.53 58.76
CA THR A 64 7.65 -13.06 58.85
C THR A 64 7.18 -12.30 57.62
N ILE A 65 7.24 -12.86 56.41
CA ILE A 65 7.04 -12.07 55.18
C ILE A 65 5.67 -11.40 55.13
N GLY A 66 5.64 -10.08 54.93
CA GLY A 66 4.41 -9.29 54.89
C GLY A 66 3.69 -9.12 56.23
N LYS A 67 4.22 -9.66 57.34
CA LYS A 67 3.66 -9.45 58.69
C LYS A 67 4.21 -8.17 59.30
N ARG A 68 3.43 -7.58 60.21
CA ARG A 68 3.86 -6.46 61.04
C ARG A 68 4.72 -7.00 62.18
N VAL A 69 5.79 -6.28 62.49
CA VAL A 69 6.73 -6.64 63.57
C VAL A 69 7.08 -5.41 64.38
N SER A 70 7.35 -5.62 65.67
CA SER A 70 7.98 -4.62 66.52
C SER A 70 9.46 -4.94 66.69
N PHE A 71 10.33 -3.94 66.62
CA PHE A 71 11.77 -4.14 66.72
C PHE A 71 12.45 -3.04 67.53
N VAL A 72 13.56 -3.39 68.15
CA VAL A 72 14.43 -2.51 68.93
C VAL A 72 15.81 -2.54 68.29
N ILE A 73 16.39 -1.37 68.03
CA ILE A 73 17.74 -1.27 67.48
C ILE A 73 18.71 -1.15 68.65
N GLU A 74 19.66 -2.07 68.73
CA GLU A 74 20.66 -2.14 69.80
C GLU A 74 22.01 -1.55 69.38
N GLY A 75 22.26 -1.45 68.06
CA GLY A 75 23.36 -0.67 67.52
C GLY A 75 23.56 -0.84 66.01
N GLN A 76 24.69 -0.32 65.51
CA GLN A 76 24.95 -0.19 64.07
C GLN A 76 26.28 -0.85 63.70
N LEU A 77 26.26 -1.75 62.71
CA LEU A 77 27.43 -2.49 62.23
C LEU A 77 28.13 -1.77 61.06
N ALA A 78 27.33 -1.12 60.20
CA ALA A 78 27.77 -0.33 59.07
C ALA A 78 26.68 0.72 58.72
N ALA A 79 26.98 1.69 57.85
CA ALA A 79 26.07 2.80 57.52
C ALA A 79 24.63 2.36 57.19
N ASN A 80 24.43 1.18 56.60
CA ASN A 80 23.12 0.64 56.22
C ASN A 80 22.77 -0.70 56.88
N ARG A 81 23.46 -1.12 57.95
CA ARG A 81 23.19 -2.41 58.63
C ARG A 81 23.13 -2.22 60.14
N GLU A 82 21.93 -2.41 60.68
CA GLU A 82 21.63 -2.28 62.11
C GLU A 82 21.48 -3.68 62.74
N PHE A 83 21.78 -3.81 64.02
CA PHE A 83 21.50 -5.02 64.79
C PHE A 83 20.46 -4.76 65.87
N GLY A 84 19.63 -5.75 66.16
CA GLY A 84 18.65 -5.63 67.22
C GLY A 84 17.62 -6.76 67.28
N SER A 85 16.78 -6.69 68.30
CA SER A 85 15.72 -7.67 68.58
C SER A 85 14.44 -7.39 67.80
N VAL A 86 13.80 -8.45 67.29
CA VAL A 86 12.55 -8.37 66.52
C VAL A 86 11.51 -9.32 67.13
N PHE A 87 10.30 -8.80 67.29
CA PHE A 87 9.15 -9.47 67.88
C PHE A 87 7.97 -9.48 66.91
N LEU A 88 7.27 -10.60 66.86
CA LEU A 88 6.00 -10.75 66.16
C LEU A 88 4.88 -10.01 66.90
N GLU A 89 3.70 -9.85 66.28
CA GLU A 89 2.55 -9.16 66.89
C GLU A 89 2.07 -9.80 68.21
N ASP A 90 2.29 -11.10 68.38
CA ASP A 90 1.97 -11.85 69.59
C ASP A 90 3.02 -11.70 70.71
N GLY A 91 4.07 -10.92 70.48
CA GLY A 91 5.18 -10.73 71.41
C GLY A 91 6.30 -11.78 71.32
N THR A 92 6.18 -12.77 70.42
CA THR A 92 7.20 -13.81 70.26
C THR A 92 8.49 -13.23 69.68
N SER A 93 9.62 -13.47 70.35
CA SER A 93 10.96 -13.11 69.85
C SER A 93 11.40 -14.02 68.69
N LEU A 94 11.78 -13.41 67.56
CA LEU A 94 12.25 -14.15 66.38
C LEU A 94 13.57 -14.88 66.64
N ALA A 95 14.46 -14.30 67.45
CA ALA A 95 15.72 -14.95 67.82
C ALA A 95 15.46 -16.25 68.59
N THR A 96 14.56 -16.20 69.57
CA THR A 96 14.13 -17.37 70.35
C THR A 96 13.44 -18.42 69.47
N LEU A 97 12.61 -17.99 68.52
CA LEU A 97 11.91 -18.88 67.59
C LEU A 97 12.89 -19.63 66.65
N LEU A 98 13.91 -18.93 66.13
CA LEU A 98 14.94 -19.54 65.29
C LEU A 98 15.83 -20.52 66.07
N LEU A 99 16.21 -20.17 67.30
CA LEU A 99 17.01 -21.03 68.17
C LEU A 99 16.25 -22.29 68.59
N SER A 100 15.00 -22.14 69.05
CA SER A 100 14.16 -23.27 69.49
C SER A 100 13.88 -24.28 68.37
N SER A 101 13.82 -23.81 67.13
CA SER A 101 13.66 -24.65 65.94
C SER A 101 14.97 -25.22 65.39
N GLY A 102 16.12 -24.86 65.98
CA GLY A 102 17.44 -25.34 65.57
C GLY A 102 17.97 -24.74 64.26
N TRP A 103 17.55 -23.53 63.88
CA TRP A 103 17.95 -22.89 62.63
C TRP A 103 19.09 -21.85 62.78
N ALA A 104 19.48 -21.53 64.01
CA ALA A 104 20.59 -20.64 64.33
C ALA A 104 21.33 -21.12 65.59
N ARG A 105 22.51 -20.54 65.84
CA ARG A 105 23.27 -20.73 67.09
C ARG A 105 23.40 -19.42 67.83
N VAL A 106 23.57 -19.47 69.14
CA VAL A 106 23.86 -18.27 69.93
C VAL A 106 25.26 -17.76 69.61
N LYS A 107 25.38 -16.46 69.39
CA LYS A 107 26.65 -15.78 69.13
C LYS A 107 27.36 -15.55 70.47
N THR A 108 28.44 -16.27 70.73
CA THR A 108 29.24 -16.11 71.95
C THR A 108 30.02 -14.78 71.93
N PRO A 109 29.83 -13.89 72.91
CA PRO A 109 30.66 -12.70 73.03
C PRO A 109 32.11 -13.06 73.42
N PRO A 110 33.10 -12.21 73.11
CA PRO A 110 34.48 -12.38 73.58
C PRO A 110 34.53 -12.48 75.11
N ALA A 111 35.48 -13.25 75.66
CA ALA A 111 35.59 -13.51 77.11
C ALA A 111 35.78 -12.25 78.00
N THR A 112 35.96 -11.09 77.38
CA THR A 112 36.17 -9.78 78.01
C THR A 112 34.89 -8.99 78.30
N GLU A 113 33.73 -9.43 77.80
CA GLU A 113 32.45 -8.73 77.99
C GLU A 113 31.50 -9.51 78.95
N PRO A 114 30.77 -8.82 79.85
CA PRO A 114 29.79 -9.44 80.73
C PRO A 114 28.62 -10.00 79.91
N ARG A 115 28.18 -11.22 80.26
CA ARG A 115 27.01 -11.86 79.63
C ARG A 115 25.73 -11.15 80.11
N SER A 116 24.86 -10.75 79.18
CA SER A 116 23.55 -10.17 79.50
C SER A 116 22.55 -11.26 79.93
N ALA A 117 21.51 -10.90 80.69
CA ALA A 117 20.44 -11.84 81.07
C ALA A 117 19.74 -12.46 79.83
N GLU A 118 19.55 -11.65 78.78
CA GLU A 118 19.00 -12.09 77.50
C GLU A 118 19.89 -13.14 76.79
N PHE A 119 21.21 -13.06 76.97
CA PHE A 119 22.13 -14.08 76.44
C PHE A 119 21.95 -15.43 77.13
N GLU A 120 21.73 -15.44 78.45
CA GLU A 120 21.52 -16.68 79.20
C GLU A 120 20.22 -17.39 78.79
N GLU A 121 19.15 -16.64 78.57
CA GLU A 121 17.88 -17.17 78.06
C GLU A 121 18.03 -17.78 76.66
N LEU A 122 18.70 -17.08 75.74
CA LEU A 122 18.96 -17.58 74.39
C LEU A 122 19.86 -18.82 74.42
N ALA A 123 20.86 -18.85 75.30
CA ALA A 123 21.75 -20.00 75.48
C ALA A 123 21.01 -21.25 75.97
N GLU A 124 20.06 -21.09 76.91
CA GLU A 124 19.23 -22.21 77.38
C GLU A 124 18.34 -22.77 76.26
N VAL A 125 17.71 -21.88 75.47
CA VAL A 125 16.86 -22.28 74.35
C VAL A 125 17.66 -23.01 73.27
N SER A 126 18.87 -22.54 72.95
CA SER A 126 19.79 -23.21 72.03
C SER A 126 20.18 -24.59 72.53
N ARG A 127 20.50 -24.73 73.83
CA ARG A 127 20.84 -26.04 74.43
C ARG A 127 19.69 -27.04 74.30
N ARG A 128 18.45 -26.61 74.53
CA ARG A 128 17.27 -27.48 74.36
C ARG A 128 17.11 -27.96 72.91
N ALA A 129 17.36 -27.09 71.93
CA ALA A 129 17.31 -27.46 70.52
C ALA A 129 18.45 -28.42 70.11
N GLU A 130 19.63 -28.25 70.71
CA GLU A 130 20.78 -29.16 70.56
C GLU A 130 20.49 -30.55 71.15
N GLU A 131 19.94 -30.62 72.37
CA GLU A 131 19.52 -31.86 73.02
C GLU A 131 18.43 -32.58 72.22
N ALA A 132 17.49 -31.83 71.64
CA ALA A 132 16.43 -32.33 70.78
C ALA A 132 16.90 -32.66 69.34
N LYS A 133 18.17 -32.37 68.99
CA LYS A 133 18.79 -32.64 67.67
C LYS A 133 18.00 -32.03 66.50
N LEU A 134 17.43 -30.84 66.70
CA LEU A 134 16.58 -30.17 65.72
C LEU A 134 17.41 -29.38 64.69
N GLY A 135 16.88 -29.28 63.46
CA GLY A 135 17.47 -28.45 62.40
C GLY A 135 18.94 -28.75 62.14
N MET A 136 19.80 -27.74 62.34
CA MET A 136 21.24 -27.82 62.11
C MET A 136 22.00 -28.71 63.11
N PHE A 137 21.34 -29.16 64.18
CA PHE A 137 21.91 -30.04 65.21
C PHE A 137 21.56 -31.52 64.99
N THR A 138 20.89 -31.84 63.89
CA THR A 138 20.60 -33.23 63.53
C THR A 138 21.87 -34.06 63.40
N GLN A 139 21.80 -35.32 63.84
CA GLN A 139 22.88 -36.30 63.73
C GLN A 139 22.62 -37.32 62.62
N VAL A 140 21.61 -37.09 61.78
CA VAL A 140 21.32 -37.95 60.63
C VAL A 140 22.45 -37.81 59.60
N GLU A 141 23.10 -38.92 59.27
CA GLU A 141 24.19 -38.96 58.31
C GLU A 141 23.70 -38.51 56.92
N GLY A 142 24.45 -37.63 56.26
CA GLY A 142 24.09 -37.06 54.96
C GLY A 142 23.08 -35.90 54.98
N ALA A 143 22.40 -35.62 56.10
CA ALA A 143 21.40 -34.53 56.18
C ALA A 143 22.01 -33.14 55.90
N ALA A 144 23.23 -32.89 56.38
CA ALA A 144 23.94 -31.64 56.12
C ALA A 144 24.24 -31.47 54.62
N ALA A 145 24.68 -32.51 53.92
CA ALA A 145 24.96 -32.47 52.49
C ALA A 145 23.68 -32.32 51.66
N ALA A 146 22.61 -33.02 52.02
CA ALA A 146 21.31 -32.93 51.35
C ALA A 146 20.62 -31.56 51.52
N SER A 147 20.96 -30.81 52.59
CA SER A 147 20.42 -29.48 52.85
C SER A 147 21.01 -28.37 51.96
N ILE A 148 22.14 -28.63 51.29
CA ILE A 148 22.82 -27.67 50.42
C ILE A 148 22.16 -27.70 49.05
N ARG A 149 21.60 -26.57 48.62
CA ARG A 149 20.95 -26.46 47.31
C ARG A 149 21.98 -26.44 46.18
N GLN A 150 21.63 -27.06 45.07
CA GLN A 150 22.33 -26.90 43.79
C GLN A 150 21.65 -25.80 42.97
N VAL A 151 21.94 -24.53 43.31
CA VAL A 151 21.34 -23.39 42.63
C VAL A 151 21.98 -23.19 41.25
N GLN A 152 21.15 -23.21 40.21
CA GLN A 152 21.58 -22.84 38.87
C GLN A 152 21.37 -21.35 38.69
N TRP A 153 22.46 -20.58 38.75
CA TRP A 153 22.41 -19.12 38.70
C TRP A 153 22.17 -18.61 37.28
N GLY A 154 21.52 -17.46 37.14
CA GLY A 154 21.29 -16.86 35.82
C GLY A 154 22.59 -16.67 35.03
N GLY A 155 22.59 -17.12 33.78
CA GLY A 155 23.76 -17.09 32.88
C GLY A 155 24.69 -18.31 32.94
N THR A 156 24.44 -19.30 33.81
CA THR A 156 25.17 -20.59 33.80
C THR A 156 24.48 -21.67 32.96
N PHE A 157 23.28 -21.40 32.46
CA PHE A 157 22.48 -22.29 31.63
C PHE A 157 21.67 -21.46 30.63
N ASP A 158 21.22 -22.08 29.54
CA ASP A 158 20.34 -21.42 28.59
C ASP A 158 18.91 -21.33 29.14
N HIS A 159 18.45 -20.11 29.40
CA HIS A 159 17.11 -19.86 29.90
C HIS A 159 16.03 -20.34 28.90
N ALA A 160 16.30 -20.26 27.60
CA ALA A 160 15.37 -20.68 26.56
C ALA A 160 15.15 -22.21 26.54
N ALA A 161 16.14 -22.99 26.98
CA ALA A 161 16.05 -24.44 27.06
C ALA A 161 15.03 -24.94 28.11
N LEU A 162 14.61 -24.08 29.05
CA LEU A 162 13.54 -24.38 29.99
C LEU A 162 12.15 -24.25 29.37
N LEU A 163 11.99 -23.45 28.30
CA LEU A 163 10.68 -23.23 27.70
C LEU A 163 10.08 -24.53 27.14
N PRO A 164 10.77 -25.36 26.32
CA PRO A 164 10.22 -26.63 25.85
C PRO A 164 9.83 -27.61 26.97
N GLN A 165 10.56 -27.56 28.10
CA GLN A 165 10.36 -28.48 29.23
C GLN A 165 9.11 -28.11 30.04
N PHE A 166 8.85 -26.82 30.22
CA PHE A 166 7.80 -26.31 31.12
C PHE A 166 6.75 -25.46 30.39
N LYS A 167 6.69 -25.54 29.05
CA LYS A 167 5.80 -24.69 28.24
C LYS A 167 4.36 -24.83 28.70
N ASN A 168 3.74 -23.71 29.05
CA ASN A 168 2.36 -23.64 29.51
C ASN A 168 2.02 -24.46 30.77
N GLN A 169 3.02 -24.97 31.48
CA GLN A 169 2.85 -25.61 32.78
C GLN A 169 3.04 -24.61 33.91
N LEU A 170 2.35 -24.83 35.03
CA LEU A 170 2.48 -23.98 36.21
C LEU A 170 3.64 -24.47 37.07
N GLN A 171 4.67 -23.64 37.17
CA GLN A 171 5.83 -23.93 37.99
C GLN A 171 5.80 -23.11 39.28
N SER A 172 5.99 -23.77 40.42
CA SER A 172 6.18 -23.09 41.70
C SER A 172 7.51 -22.35 41.70
N GLY A 173 7.52 -21.11 42.16
CA GLY A 173 8.73 -20.33 42.31
C GLY A 173 8.64 -19.29 43.42
N ILE A 174 9.79 -18.82 43.86
CA ILE A 174 9.91 -17.75 44.86
C ILE A 174 10.51 -16.54 44.17
N ILE A 175 9.87 -15.37 44.32
CA ILE A 175 10.43 -14.12 43.82
C ILE A 175 11.59 -13.69 44.72
N GLU A 176 12.81 -13.73 44.18
CA GLU A 176 14.00 -13.29 44.91
C GLU A 176 14.25 -11.80 44.77
N GLN A 177 13.96 -11.24 43.59
CA GLN A 177 14.20 -9.83 43.30
C GLN A 177 13.18 -9.29 42.30
N VAL A 178 12.78 -8.04 42.48
CA VAL A 178 12.01 -7.27 41.49
C VAL A 178 12.96 -6.27 40.85
N VAL A 179 13.26 -6.46 39.56
CA VAL A 179 14.17 -5.58 38.82
C VAL A 179 13.42 -4.34 38.35
N SER A 180 12.22 -4.54 37.82
CA SER A 180 11.30 -3.49 37.40
C SER A 180 9.86 -3.94 37.65
N GLY A 181 8.87 -3.06 37.41
CA GLY A 181 7.45 -3.45 37.51
C GLY A 181 7.05 -4.59 36.57
N SER A 182 7.81 -4.88 35.50
CA SER A 182 7.52 -5.96 34.54
C SER A 182 8.62 -7.03 34.48
N THR A 183 9.69 -6.91 35.27
CA THR A 183 10.84 -7.83 35.22
C THR A 183 11.17 -8.35 36.60
N LEU A 184 11.10 -9.68 36.77
CA LEU A 184 11.26 -10.37 38.04
C LEU A 184 12.41 -11.38 37.96
N ARG A 185 13.14 -11.56 39.06
CA ARG A 185 14.03 -12.73 39.24
C ARG A 185 13.35 -13.73 40.14
N ILE A 186 13.23 -14.95 39.64
CA ILE A 186 12.45 -16.02 40.24
C ILE A 186 13.34 -17.24 40.41
N LEU A 187 13.32 -17.83 41.60
CA LEU A 187 13.90 -19.14 41.85
C LEU A 187 12.81 -20.20 41.65
N LEU A 188 12.91 -20.97 40.56
CA LEU A 188 11.97 -22.06 40.27
C LEU A 188 12.25 -23.27 41.16
N LEU A 189 11.20 -23.82 41.76
CA LEU A 189 11.24 -25.02 42.60
C LEU A 189 10.65 -26.21 41.82
N PRO A 190 11.11 -27.46 42.06
CA PRO A 190 12.13 -27.87 43.03
C PRO A 190 13.57 -27.76 42.50
N GLY A 191 13.77 -27.48 41.20
CA GLY A 191 15.09 -27.56 40.56
C GLY A 191 16.07 -26.41 40.88
N PHE A 192 15.68 -25.42 41.68
CA PHE A 192 16.48 -24.25 42.06
C PHE A 192 17.12 -23.50 40.88
N HIS A 193 16.36 -23.32 39.79
CA HIS A 193 16.78 -22.53 38.63
C HIS A 193 16.44 -21.06 38.86
N GLN A 194 17.44 -20.19 38.90
CA GLN A 194 17.22 -18.75 39.00
C GLN A 194 17.04 -18.16 37.59
N ILE A 195 15.81 -17.76 37.26
CA ILE A 195 15.47 -17.17 35.96
C ILE A 195 15.14 -15.69 36.09
N THR A 196 15.32 -14.96 34.98
CA THR A 196 14.76 -13.63 34.79
C THR A 196 13.50 -13.76 33.94
N LEU A 197 12.35 -13.43 34.51
CA LEU A 197 11.04 -13.46 33.85
C LEU A 197 10.60 -12.03 33.52
N MET A 198 10.24 -11.81 32.26
CA MET A 198 9.49 -10.63 31.83
C MET A 198 8.00 -10.96 31.78
N LEU A 199 7.19 -10.13 32.42
CA LEU A 199 5.73 -10.29 32.45
C LEU A 199 5.17 -10.11 31.03
N SER A 200 4.48 -11.14 30.55
CA SER A 200 3.91 -11.16 29.20
C SER A 200 2.73 -10.18 29.05
N GLY A 201 2.57 -9.66 27.84
CA GLY A 201 1.48 -8.74 27.47
C GLY A 201 1.59 -7.32 28.02
N ILE A 202 2.57 -7.00 28.86
CA ILE A 202 2.69 -5.67 29.46
C ILE A 202 4.07 -5.04 29.29
N ALA A 203 4.12 -3.71 29.34
CA ALA A 203 5.35 -2.94 29.41
C ALA A 203 5.25 -1.90 30.53
N CYS A 204 6.27 -1.86 31.39
CA CYS A 204 6.43 -0.83 32.41
C CYS A 204 7.58 0.11 32.04
N GLY A 205 7.58 1.31 32.63
CA GLY A 205 8.73 2.21 32.57
C GLY A 205 9.98 1.55 33.15
N GLY A 206 11.11 1.68 32.46
CA GLY A 206 12.40 1.17 32.92
C GLY A 206 13.03 2.06 34.00
N ILE A 207 13.90 1.46 34.80
CA ILE A 207 14.81 2.18 35.72
C ILE A 207 16.21 1.92 35.19
N LYS A 208 16.87 2.97 34.69
CA LYS A 208 18.24 2.92 34.19
C LYS A 208 19.18 3.40 35.31
N ARG A 209 20.28 2.68 35.49
CA ARG A 209 21.35 3.10 36.38
C ARG A 209 22.49 3.69 35.54
N LEU A 210 22.82 4.95 35.79
CA LEU A 210 23.88 5.69 35.11
C LEU A 210 25.25 5.31 35.70
N GLU A 211 26.32 5.63 34.96
CA GLU A 211 27.71 5.29 35.34
C GLU A 211 28.16 5.95 36.65
N ASP A 212 27.55 7.09 37.00
CA ASP A 212 27.74 7.81 38.27
C ASP A 212 27.01 7.15 39.46
N GLY A 213 26.29 6.05 39.23
CA GLY A 213 25.53 5.32 40.23
C GLY A 213 24.13 5.88 40.51
N THR A 214 23.73 6.98 39.85
CA THR A 214 22.37 7.55 39.97
C THR A 214 21.35 6.74 39.14
N GLU A 215 20.10 6.72 39.59
CA GLU A 215 19.02 5.96 38.92
C GLU A 215 18.01 6.91 38.26
N GLU A 216 18.00 6.91 36.93
CA GLU A 216 16.98 7.58 36.12
C GLU A 216 15.80 6.63 35.90
N ALA A 217 14.63 7.00 36.42
CA ALA A 217 13.43 6.19 36.33
C ALA A 217 12.39 6.87 35.44
N ALA A 218 11.83 6.12 34.50
CA ALA A 218 10.68 6.57 33.72
C ALA A 218 9.49 6.93 34.64
N PRO A 219 8.54 7.76 34.18
CA PRO A 219 7.37 8.13 34.96
C PRO A 219 6.65 6.91 35.56
N PHE A 220 6.33 6.97 36.85
CA PHE A 220 5.69 5.90 37.62
C PHE A 220 6.45 4.56 37.69
N ALA A 221 7.68 4.45 37.18
CA ALA A 221 8.45 3.20 37.20
C ALA A 221 8.82 2.76 38.62
N ARG A 222 9.19 3.70 39.50
CA ARG A 222 9.48 3.43 40.92
C ARG A 222 8.23 2.96 41.67
N GLU A 223 7.07 3.57 41.38
CA GLU A 223 5.79 3.16 41.94
C GLU A 223 5.38 1.76 41.45
N ALA A 224 5.56 1.46 40.17
CA ALA A 224 5.29 0.15 39.60
C ALA A 224 6.16 -0.94 40.23
N ARG A 225 7.47 -0.66 40.40
CA ARG A 225 8.39 -1.57 41.10
C ARG A 225 7.98 -1.80 42.54
N PHE A 226 7.69 -0.74 43.29
CA PHE A 226 7.23 -0.83 44.68
C PHE A 226 5.92 -1.61 44.83
N PHE A 227 4.98 -1.41 43.90
CA PHE A 227 3.70 -2.11 43.88
C PHE A 227 3.87 -3.63 43.75
N VAL A 228 4.83 -4.07 42.93
CA VAL A 228 5.18 -5.48 42.78
C VAL A 228 5.99 -5.99 43.97
N GLU A 229 6.95 -5.22 44.47
CA GLU A 229 7.77 -5.60 45.64
C GLU A 229 6.90 -5.86 46.88
N SER A 230 5.97 -4.95 47.18
CA SER A 230 5.06 -5.10 48.34
C SER A 230 4.12 -6.31 48.26
N ARG A 231 3.91 -6.87 47.05
CA ARG A 231 2.94 -7.95 46.81
C ARG A 231 3.58 -9.30 46.51
N LEU A 232 4.76 -9.34 45.91
CA LEU A 232 5.34 -10.57 45.41
C LEU A 232 6.74 -10.86 45.95
N LEU A 233 7.49 -9.87 46.44
CA LEU A 233 8.87 -10.09 46.88
C LEU A 233 8.92 -11.14 48.00
N ASN A 234 9.75 -12.16 47.82
CA ASN A 234 9.90 -13.30 48.73
C ASN A 234 8.58 -14.02 49.05
N ARG A 235 7.61 -14.00 48.15
CA ARG A 235 6.40 -14.81 48.23
C ARG A 235 6.42 -15.95 47.21
N ASP A 236 5.65 -16.97 47.53
CA ASP A 236 5.43 -18.13 46.66
C ASP A 236 4.46 -17.73 45.55
N VAL A 237 4.86 -17.98 44.32
CA VAL A 237 4.09 -17.69 43.11
C VAL A 237 4.06 -18.90 42.20
N GLN A 238 3.01 -18.98 41.39
CA GLN A 238 2.97 -19.90 40.26
C GLN A 238 3.34 -19.12 38.99
N VAL A 239 4.31 -19.64 38.26
CA VAL A 239 4.82 -19.02 37.03
C VAL A 239 4.45 -19.90 35.85
N LYS A 240 3.88 -19.28 34.81
CA LYS A 240 3.64 -19.91 33.52
C LYS A 240 4.62 -19.35 32.50
N LEU A 241 5.44 -20.21 31.91
CA LEU A 241 6.37 -19.82 30.83
C LEU A 241 5.66 -19.93 29.48
N GLU A 242 5.66 -18.84 28.72
CA GLU A 242 4.84 -18.68 27.50
C GLU A 242 5.70 -18.48 26.25
N GLY A 243 6.83 -17.77 26.36
CA GLY A 243 7.68 -17.48 25.22
C GLY A 243 9.08 -17.00 25.58
N VAL A 244 9.83 -16.59 24.56
CA VAL A 244 11.15 -15.95 24.70
C VAL A 244 11.17 -14.72 23.79
N ASP A 245 11.71 -13.61 24.28
CA ASP A 245 12.00 -12.44 23.46
C ASP A 245 13.25 -12.68 22.59
N LYS A 246 13.46 -11.84 21.57
CA LYS A 246 14.62 -11.85 20.64
C LYS A 246 15.97 -11.87 21.36
N ASN A 247 16.02 -11.33 22.57
CA ASN A 247 17.23 -11.27 23.40
C ASN A 247 17.41 -12.52 24.31
N GLY A 248 16.64 -13.58 24.11
CA GLY A 248 16.74 -14.80 24.92
C GLY A 248 16.10 -14.71 26.31
N SER A 249 15.34 -13.64 26.59
CA SER A 249 14.67 -13.42 27.88
C SER A 249 13.31 -14.11 27.93
N LEU A 250 13.04 -14.83 29.01
CA LEU A 250 11.78 -15.57 29.18
C LEU A 250 10.59 -14.64 29.38
N LEU A 251 9.51 -14.90 28.64
CA LEU A 251 8.22 -14.26 28.75
C LEU A 251 7.26 -15.20 29.48
N GLY A 252 6.50 -14.66 30.42
CA GLY A 252 5.47 -15.44 31.09
C GLY A 252 4.65 -14.69 32.12
N THR A 253 3.73 -15.42 32.73
CA THR A 253 2.76 -14.88 33.68
C THR A 253 3.13 -15.28 35.10
N ALA A 254 3.15 -14.32 36.02
CA ALA A 254 3.27 -14.57 37.45
C ALA A 254 1.89 -14.52 38.12
N MET A 255 1.43 -15.65 38.63
CA MET A 255 0.16 -15.81 39.33
C MET A 255 0.40 -15.90 40.83
N HIS A 256 -0.30 -15.04 41.57
CA HIS A 256 -0.37 -15.05 43.02
C HIS A 256 -1.81 -15.39 43.43
N PRO A 257 -2.07 -15.98 44.62
CA PRO A 257 -3.43 -16.26 45.08
C PRO A 257 -4.39 -15.07 45.07
N GLN A 258 -3.85 -13.84 45.09
CA GLN A 258 -4.62 -12.59 45.04
C GLN A 258 -4.90 -12.07 43.62
N GLY A 259 -4.39 -12.72 42.58
CA GLY A 259 -4.66 -12.36 41.17
C GLY A 259 -3.43 -12.38 40.26
N ASN A 260 -3.67 -12.12 38.98
CA ASN A 260 -2.62 -11.97 37.96
C ASN A 260 -2.00 -10.56 38.06
N MET A 261 -0.69 -10.54 38.32
CA MET A 261 0.06 -9.30 38.53
C MET A 261 0.03 -8.37 37.30
N SER A 262 0.07 -8.93 36.09
CA SER A 262 0.07 -8.15 34.85
C SER A 262 -1.23 -7.35 34.70
N ILE A 263 -2.38 -7.97 35.05
CA ILE A 263 -3.69 -7.33 34.98
C ILE A 263 -3.81 -6.21 36.01
N GLU A 264 -3.38 -6.45 37.24
CA GLU A 264 -3.46 -5.44 38.32
C GLU A 264 -2.57 -4.22 38.04
N LEU A 265 -1.39 -4.41 37.46
CA LEU A 265 -0.51 -3.32 37.03
C LEU A 265 -1.17 -2.43 35.97
N VAL A 266 -1.80 -3.04 34.96
CA VAL A 266 -2.48 -2.31 33.88
C VAL A 266 -3.73 -1.60 34.40
N LYS A 267 -4.52 -2.27 35.26
CA LYS A 267 -5.74 -1.72 35.88
C LYS A 267 -5.47 -0.45 36.68
N LEU A 268 -4.30 -0.37 37.32
CA LEU A 268 -3.87 0.83 38.04
C LEU A 268 -3.23 1.89 37.14
N GLY A 269 -2.99 1.61 35.86
CA GLY A 269 -2.28 2.51 34.94
C GLY A 269 -0.78 2.61 35.22
N LEU A 270 -0.19 1.61 35.91
CA LEU A 270 1.26 1.53 36.17
C LEU A 270 2.01 0.80 35.04
N ALA A 271 1.28 0.05 34.21
CA ALA A 271 1.77 -0.60 33.01
C ALA A 271 0.82 -0.32 31.84
N ARG A 272 1.35 -0.45 30.62
CA ARG A 272 0.58 -0.44 29.37
C ARG A 272 0.63 -1.80 28.71
N VAL A 273 -0.33 -2.09 27.84
CA VAL A 273 -0.33 -3.34 27.09
C VAL A 273 0.73 -3.28 25.99
N ALA A 274 1.54 -4.33 25.91
CA ALA A 274 2.62 -4.45 24.95
C ALA A 274 2.20 -5.36 23.79
N ASP A 275 1.91 -4.78 22.63
CA ASP A 275 1.38 -5.52 21.47
C ASP A 275 2.29 -6.69 21.05
N TRP A 276 3.61 -6.47 21.05
CA TRP A 276 4.61 -7.46 20.67
C TRP A 276 4.69 -8.67 21.62
N SER A 277 4.17 -8.61 22.84
CA SER A 277 4.13 -9.74 23.78
C SER A 277 2.71 -10.11 24.20
N SER A 278 1.69 -9.39 23.73
CA SER A 278 0.29 -9.69 24.04
C SER A 278 -0.21 -10.95 23.33
N HIS A 279 0.29 -11.25 22.13
CA HIS A 279 -0.14 -12.42 21.35
C HIS A 279 0.39 -13.75 21.93
N VAL A 280 1.35 -13.71 22.85
CA VAL A 280 1.88 -14.93 23.50
C VAL A 280 1.16 -15.30 24.79
N CYS A 281 0.27 -14.44 25.31
CA CYS A 281 -0.41 -14.68 26.58
C CYS A 281 -1.92 -14.86 26.44
N ASP A 282 -2.48 -15.85 27.15
CA ASP A 282 -3.91 -16.20 27.05
C ASP A 282 -4.85 -15.13 27.63
N HIS A 283 -4.32 -14.22 28.43
CA HIS A 283 -5.08 -13.21 29.18
C HIS A 283 -5.01 -11.82 28.53
N ALA A 284 -4.57 -11.73 27.27
CA ALA A 284 -4.53 -10.49 26.50
C ALA A 284 -5.86 -9.72 26.48
N PRO A 285 -7.04 -10.35 26.29
CA PRO A 285 -8.32 -9.63 26.32
C PRO A 285 -8.58 -8.93 27.67
N ALA A 286 -8.20 -9.57 28.77
CA ALA A 286 -8.34 -9.01 30.12
C ALA A 286 -7.37 -7.83 30.36
N LEU A 287 -6.15 -7.90 29.83
CA LEU A 287 -5.19 -6.78 29.87
C LEU A 287 -5.73 -5.55 29.11
N ARG A 288 -6.30 -5.76 27.92
CA ARG A 288 -6.89 -4.69 27.11
C ARG A 288 -8.09 -4.05 27.79
N ALA A 289 -8.98 -4.85 28.38
CA ALA A 289 -10.11 -4.35 29.15
C ALA A 289 -9.65 -3.50 30.36
N ALA A 290 -8.61 -3.96 31.07
CA ALA A 290 -8.00 -3.22 32.16
C ALA A 290 -7.37 -1.90 31.70
N GLU A 291 -6.71 -1.87 30.54
CA GLU A 291 -6.09 -0.67 29.99
C GLU A 291 -7.14 0.38 29.59
N ARG A 292 -8.24 -0.06 28.98
CA ARG A 292 -9.37 0.81 28.63
C ARG A 292 -9.95 1.49 29.86
N ALA A 293 -10.20 0.71 30.93
CA ALA A 293 -10.69 1.24 32.20
C ALA A 293 -9.69 2.23 32.85
N ALA A 294 -8.39 2.00 32.70
CA ALA A 294 -7.36 2.90 33.22
C ALA A 294 -7.25 4.21 32.43
N LYS A 295 -7.42 4.15 31.09
CA LYS A 295 -7.47 5.31 30.18
C LYS A 295 -8.70 6.18 30.44
N GLU A 296 -9.88 5.57 30.55
CA GLU A 296 -11.13 6.27 30.86
C GLU A 296 -11.04 7.06 32.17
N LYS A 297 -10.38 6.47 33.18
CA LYS A 297 -10.16 7.08 34.49
C LYS A 297 -8.92 7.98 34.58
N ARG A 298 -8.17 8.14 33.49
CA ARG A 298 -6.93 8.94 33.41
C ARG A 298 -5.93 8.63 34.53
N LEU A 299 -5.72 7.34 34.80
CA LEU A 299 -4.87 6.88 35.90
C LEU A 299 -3.38 6.88 35.52
N ARG A 300 -2.53 7.49 36.35
CA ARG A 300 -1.05 7.45 36.31
C ARG A 300 -0.47 7.71 34.91
N LEU A 301 -0.03 6.68 34.17
CA LEU A 301 0.50 6.81 32.81
C LEU A 301 -0.49 7.51 31.86
N TRP A 302 -1.78 7.48 32.17
CA TRP A 302 -2.86 8.07 31.39
C TRP A 302 -3.35 9.42 31.91
N ARG A 303 -2.65 10.08 32.86
CA ARG A 303 -3.05 11.42 33.37
C ARG A 303 -3.19 12.44 32.24
N ASP A 304 -2.18 12.48 31.38
CA ASP A 304 -2.10 13.37 30.22
C ASP A 304 -2.59 12.68 28.93
N TYR A 305 -3.36 11.60 29.07
CA TYR A 305 -3.93 10.92 27.91
C TYR A 305 -4.92 11.85 27.21
N VAL A 306 -4.55 12.26 26.01
CA VAL A 306 -5.43 12.90 25.06
C VAL A 306 -6.03 11.79 24.20
N PRO A 307 -7.34 11.55 24.27
CA PRO A 307 -8.00 10.67 23.30
C PRO A 307 -7.64 11.16 21.89
N PRO A 308 -7.35 10.26 20.92
CA PRO A 308 -7.14 10.64 19.53
C PRO A 308 -8.21 11.65 19.13
N ASN A 309 -7.78 12.76 18.52
CA ASN A 309 -8.65 13.88 18.23
C ASN A 309 -9.77 13.36 17.32
N MET A 310 -10.96 13.18 17.88
CA MET A 310 -12.17 12.88 17.12
C MET A 310 -12.35 14.10 16.23
N GLY A 311 -11.89 14.03 14.97
CA GLY A 311 -11.96 15.16 14.05
C GLY A 311 -13.36 15.75 14.10
N SER A 312 -13.49 16.94 14.69
CA SER A 312 -14.76 17.53 15.11
C SER A 312 -15.62 18.03 13.95
N ASP A 313 -15.27 17.70 12.71
CA ASP A 313 -15.91 18.23 11.51
C ASP A 313 -16.73 17.19 10.72
N SER A 314 -16.90 15.98 11.23
CA SER A 314 -17.74 14.99 10.55
C SER A 314 -18.47 14.11 11.55
N SER A 315 -19.71 14.51 11.85
CA SER A 315 -20.70 13.63 12.46
C SER A 315 -20.85 12.34 11.65
N GLU A 316 -21.13 11.24 12.36
CA GLU A 316 -21.58 10.00 11.75
C GLU A 316 -22.67 10.30 10.73
N PHE A 317 -22.52 9.77 9.52
CA PHE A 317 -23.50 9.98 8.46
C PHE A 317 -23.84 8.68 7.77
N VAL A 318 -25.09 8.61 7.30
CA VAL A 318 -25.58 7.50 6.48
C VAL A 318 -25.44 7.90 5.03
N GLY A 319 -24.72 7.11 4.25
CA GLY A 319 -24.51 7.37 2.83
C GLY A 319 -24.71 6.12 1.97
N ARG A 320 -24.79 6.31 0.65
CA ARG A 320 -24.85 5.22 -0.33
C ARG A 320 -23.50 5.05 -0.98
N VAL A 321 -22.99 3.82 -1.03
CA VAL A 321 -21.71 3.54 -1.72
C VAL A 321 -21.93 3.62 -3.23
N VAL A 322 -21.22 4.54 -3.88
CA VAL A 322 -21.29 4.77 -5.33
C VAL A 322 -20.21 4.01 -6.07
N GLU A 323 -18.99 3.97 -5.52
CA GLU A 323 -17.83 3.35 -6.16
C GLU A 323 -16.91 2.71 -5.11
N VAL A 324 -16.38 1.53 -5.42
CA VAL A 324 -15.28 0.88 -4.71
C VAL A 324 -13.99 1.08 -5.52
N VAL A 325 -13.07 1.87 -4.98
CA VAL A 325 -11.83 2.25 -5.67
C VAL A 325 -10.80 1.12 -5.55
N SER A 326 -10.55 0.67 -4.32
CA SER A 326 -9.60 -0.40 -3.94
C SER A 326 -10.19 -1.24 -2.79
N GLY A 327 -9.45 -2.25 -2.33
CA GLY A 327 -9.87 -3.10 -1.21
C GLY A 327 -10.06 -2.36 0.13
N ASP A 328 -9.59 -1.12 0.25
CA ASP A 328 -9.71 -0.28 1.44
C ASP A 328 -10.37 1.08 1.18
N THR A 329 -10.68 1.45 -0.06
CA THR A 329 -11.12 2.83 -0.40
C THR A 329 -12.44 2.82 -1.16
N LEU A 330 -13.37 3.64 -0.69
CA LEU A 330 -14.74 3.76 -1.14
C LEU A 330 -15.08 5.21 -1.48
N VAL A 331 -16.04 5.41 -2.38
CA VAL A 331 -16.71 6.69 -2.59
C VAL A 331 -18.15 6.54 -2.13
N VAL A 332 -18.53 7.35 -1.15
CA VAL A 332 -19.86 7.34 -0.53
C VAL A 332 -20.53 8.66 -0.82
N ALA A 333 -21.74 8.60 -1.38
CA ALA A 333 -22.60 9.78 -1.53
C ALA A 333 -23.44 9.97 -0.27
N ASP A 334 -23.45 11.19 0.26
CA ASP A 334 -24.35 11.58 1.35
C ASP A 334 -25.81 11.73 0.84
N PRO A 335 -26.80 11.93 1.73
CA PRO A 335 -28.20 12.09 1.33
C PRO A 335 -28.44 13.29 0.40
N SER A 336 -27.56 14.29 0.41
CA SER A 336 -27.57 15.42 -0.53
C SER A 336 -26.96 15.10 -1.90
N GLY A 337 -26.40 13.90 -2.08
CA GLY A 337 -25.76 13.47 -3.33
C GLY A 337 -24.31 13.91 -3.47
N THR A 338 -23.69 14.49 -2.44
CA THR A 338 -22.27 14.87 -2.46
C THR A 338 -21.39 13.64 -2.25
N GLU A 339 -20.52 13.36 -3.22
CA GLU A 339 -19.59 12.23 -3.17
C GLU A 339 -18.35 12.54 -2.31
N ARG A 340 -18.05 11.66 -1.35
CA ARG A 340 -16.84 11.74 -0.51
C ARG A 340 -16.03 10.46 -0.64
N ARG A 341 -14.73 10.61 -0.91
CA ARG A 341 -13.78 9.49 -0.91
C ARG A 341 -13.30 9.21 0.51
N VAL A 342 -13.47 7.98 0.97
CA VAL A 342 -13.14 7.53 2.33
C VAL A 342 -12.34 6.23 2.28
N SER A 343 -11.43 6.04 3.22
CA SER A 343 -10.63 4.81 3.36
C SER A 343 -10.95 4.10 4.67
N LEU A 344 -10.91 2.77 4.69
CA LEU A 344 -11.14 1.96 5.89
C LEU A 344 -10.01 2.20 6.89
N SER A 345 -10.37 2.48 8.14
CA SER A 345 -9.39 2.76 9.19
C SER A 345 -8.64 1.52 9.64
N SER A 346 -7.38 1.72 10.03
CA SER A 346 -6.50 0.66 10.56
C SER A 346 -6.30 -0.59 9.72
N LEU A 347 -6.55 -0.49 8.42
CA LEU A 347 -6.43 -1.59 7.48
C LEU A 347 -5.29 -1.32 6.49
N ARG A 348 -4.55 -2.37 6.13
CA ARG A 348 -3.62 -2.38 5.01
C ARG A 348 -4.08 -3.43 4.01
N CYS A 349 -4.64 -2.96 2.90
CA CYS A 349 -5.02 -3.81 1.77
C CYS A 349 -3.93 -3.89 0.71
N PRO A 350 -3.86 -5.01 -0.05
CA PRO A 350 -3.01 -5.11 -1.22
C PRO A 350 -3.40 -4.08 -2.30
N ARG A 351 -2.39 -3.52 -2.98
CA ARG A 351 -2.56 -2.42 -3.95
C ARG A 351 -2.96 -2.91 -5.34
N LEU A 352 -3.99 -2.28 -5.91
CA LEU A 352 -4.30 -2.34 -7.35
C LEU A 352 -3.43 -1.32 -8.11
N GLY A 353 -2.13 -1.63 -8.27
CA GLY A 353 -1.20 -0.87 -9.12
C GLY A 353 -1.25 -1.29 -10.59
N LYS A 354 -0.26 -0.82 -11.39
CA LYS A 354 -0.02 -1.35 -12.76
C LYS A 354 0.22 -2.87 -12.72
N GLU A 355 0.95 -3.30 -11.70
CA GLU A 355 1.08 -4.70 -11.30
C GLU A 355 0.30 -4.84 -9.97
N PRO A 356 -0.87 -5.49 -9.98
CA PRO A 356 -1.65 -5.71 -8.77
C PRO A 356 -0.87 -6.59 -7.80
N GLU A 357 -0.84 -6.20 -6.52
CA GLU A 357 -0.34 -7.07 -5.46
C GLU A 357 -1.25 -8.32 -5.33
N PRO A 358 -0.71 -9.46 -4.85
CA PRO A 358 -1.50 -10.66 -4.56
C PRO A 358 -2.78 -10.34 -3.76
N TYR A 359 -3.90 -10.95 -4.15
CA TYR A 359 -5.21 -10.78 -3.50
C TYR A 359 -5.85 -9.38 -3.61
N ALA A 360 -5.26 -8.42 -4.34
CA ALA A 360 -5.80 -7.07 -4.48
C ALA A 360 -7.16 -7.03 -5.19
N ALA A 361 -7.33 -7.85 -6.24
CA ALA A 361 -8.57 -7.90 -7.00
C ALA A 361 -9.70 -8.54 -6.17
N GLU A 362 -9.37 -9.58 -5.41
CA GLU A 362 -10.26 -10.30 -4.51
C GLU A 362 -10.72 -9.42 -3.35
N ALA A 363 -9.80 -8.65 -2.74
CA ALA A 363 -10.13 -7.69 -1.70
C ALA A 363 -11.13 -6.63 -2.20
N LYS A 364 -10.88 -6.07 -3.40
CA LYS A 364 -11.80 -5.12 -4.05
C LYS A 364 -13.15 -5.76 -4.37
N GLU A 365 -13.16 -6.98 -4.88
CA GLU A 365 -14.39 -7.68 -5.27
C GLU A 365 -15.25 -8.08 -4.07
N LEU A 366 -14.65 -8.51 -2.95
CA LEU A 366 -15.37 -8.76 -1.71
C LEU A 366 -16.00 -7.47 -1.20
N LEU A 367 -15.23 -6.38 -1.11
CA LEU A 367 -15.74 -5.09 -0.66
C LEU A 367 -16.87 -4.57 -1.57
N ARG A 368 -16.75 -4.75 -2.89
CA ARG A 368 -17.81 -4.46 -3.88
C ARG A 368 -19.09 -5.22 -3.55
N LYS A 369 -19.04 -6.55 -3.44
CA LYS A 369 -20.22 -7.39 -3.13
C LYS A 369 -20.89 -7.02 -1.80
N LEU A 370 -20.08 -6.65 -0.80
CA LEU A 370 -20.57 -6.26 0.51
C LEU A 370 -21.25 -4.89 0.51
N THR A 371 -20.72 -3.90 -0.21
CA THR A 371 -21.08 -2.49 0.01
C THR A 371 -21.72 -1.78 -1.19
N ILE A 372 -21.44 -2.18 -2.44
CA ILE A 372 -21.82 -1.39 -3.63
C ILE A 372 -23.34 -1.14 -3.71
N GLY A 373 -23.73 0.12 -3.90
CA GLY A 373 -25.13 0.52 -4.02
C GLY A 373 -25.98 0.42 -2.74
N LYS A 374 -25.43 -0.11 -1.63
CA LYS A 374 -26.12 -0.25 -0.34
C LYS A 374 -25.97 1.02 0.50
N LYS A 375 -26.89 1.21 1.45
CA LYS A 375 -26.78 2.24 2.50
C LYS A 375 -25.81 1.73 3.57
N VAL A 376 -24.81 2.53 3.88
CA VAL A 376 -23.79 2.25 4.89
C VAL A 376 -23.73 3.39 5.89
N VAL A 377 -23.39 3.05 7.12
CA VAL A 377 -23.11 4.02 8.18
C VAL A 377 -21.61 4.27 8.18
N VAL A 378 -21.21 5.52 7.98
CA VAL A 378 -19.82 5.94 7.94
C VAL A 378 -19.50 6.69 9.23
N LYS A 379 -18.54 6.16 9.99
CA LYS A 379 -18.02 6.74 11.23
C LYS A 379 -16.59 7.24 10.99
N PRO A 380 -16.39 8.53 10.76
CA PRO A 380 -15.05 9.10 10.57
C PRO A 380 -14.25 9.02 11.86
N GLU A 381 -12.96 8.67 11.74
CA GLU A 381 -12.09 8.49 12.91
C GLU A 381 -10.93 9.47 12.88
N TYR A 382 -10.12 9.47 11.81
CA TYR A 382 -8.96 10.34 11.68
C TYR A 382 -8.69 10.73 10.24
N LYS A 383 -7.92 11.79 10.02
CA LYS A 383 -7.47 12.22 8.70
C LYS A 383 -5.95 12.19 8.64
N LYS A 384 -5.40 11.73 7.52
CA LYS A 384 -3.95 11.72 7.30
C LYS A 384 -3.62 12.37 5.97
N SER A 385 -2.70 13.31 6.00
CA SER A 385 -2.10 13.87 4.79
C SER A 385 -1.01 12.93 4.28
N PHE A 386 -1.09 12.62 2.99
CA PHE A 386 -0.08 11.87 2.27
C PHE A 386 0.53 12.80 1.23
N ALA A 387 1.82 13.07 1.34
CA ALA A 387 2.62 13.75 0.32
C ALA A 387 3.55 12.71 -0.32
N PRO A 388 3.18 12.07 -1.44
CA PRO A 388 4.14 11.32 -2.24
C PRO A 388 5.22 12.29 -2.75
N GLU A 389 6.46 11.80 -2.87
CA GLU A 389 7.59 12.59 -3.35
C GLU A 389 7.28 13.18 -4.74
N GLY A 390 7.25 14.52 -4.85
CA GLY A 390 6.93 15.24 -6.09
C GLY A 390 5.43 15.47 -6.39
N ALA A 391 4.49 15.14 -5.49
CA ALA A 391 3.06 15.39 -5.67
C ALA A 391 2.45 16.25 -4.55
N ALA A 392 1.38 16.99 -4.87
CA ALA A 392 0.66 17.79 -3.89
C ALA A 392 0.12 16.91 -2.74
N PRO A 393 0.16 17.37 -1.48
CA PRO A 393 -0.34 16.61 -0.35
C PRO A 393 -1.84 16.31 -0.53
N SER A 394 -2.18 15.02 -0.55
CA SER A 394 -3.56 14.54 -0.58
C SER A 394 -4.02 14.17 0.82
N GLU A 395 -5.10 14.79 1.28
CA GLU A 395 -5.73 14.42 2.54
C GLU A 395 -6.63 13.19 2.34
N ARG A 396 -6.45 12.15 3.15
CA ARG A 396 -7.32 10.97 3.16
C ARG A 396 -8.04 10.90 4.50
N THR A 397 -9.35 10.70 4.43
CA THR A 397 -10.20 10.49 5.61
C THR A 397 -10.34 9.00 5.87
N PHE A 398 -9.95 8.56 7.06
CA PHE A 398 -10.09 7.19 7.53
C PHE A 398 -11.36 7.04 8.36
N VAL A 399 -12.13 6.00 8.04
CA VAL A 399 -13.47 5.80 8.56
C VAL A 399 -13.71 4.33 8.88
N THR A 400 -14.57 4.07 9.85
CA THR A 400 -15.23 2.77 10.00
C THR A 400 -16.50 2.76 9.15
N VAL A 401 -16.68 1.71 8.33
CA VAL A 401 -17.89 1.53 7.50
C VAL A 401 -18.68 0.34 8.01
N LEU A 402 -19.90 0.59 8.45
CA LEU A 402 -20.84 -0.43 8.87
C LEU A 402 -21.90 -0.67 7.78
N TYR A 403 -22.08 -1.91 7.38
CA TYR A 403 -23.09 -2.36 6.42
C TYR A 403 -24.06 -3.33 7.08
N ASN A 404 -25.27 -3.47 6.52
CA ASN A 404 -26.35 -4.29 7.13
C ASN A 404 -26.56 -3.96 8.62
N THR A 405 -26.70 -2.67 8.94
CA THR A 405 -26.86 -2.09 10.28
C THR A 405 -25.65 -2.12 11.22
N ASP A 406 -24.94 -3.25 11.36
CA ASP A 406 -23.92 -3.40 12.42
C ASP A 406 -22.62 -4.10 12.00
N LYS A 407 -22.52 -4.63 10.77
CA LYS A 407 -21.34 -5.38 10.33
C LYS A 407 -20.22 -4.48 9.84
N ASN A 408 -19.01 -4.65 10.36
CA ASN A 408 -17.85 -3.87 9.95
C ASN A 408 -17.23 -4.42 8.64
N ALA A 409 -17.10 -3.56 7.63
CA ALA A 409 -16.49 -3.94 6.34
C ALA A 409 -15.01 -4.30 6.46
N ALA A 410 -14.26 -3.63 7.35
CA ALA A 410 -12.84 -3.92 7.58
C ALA A 410 -12.64 -5.28 8.25
N GLU A 411 -13.51 -5.64 9.21
CA GLU A 411 -13.50 -6.94 9.86
C GLU A 411 -13.74 -8.07 8.85
N ALA A 412 -14.73 -7.91 7.95
CA ALA A 412 -15.02 -8.91 6.93
C ALA A 412 -13.85 -9.18 5.97
N LEU A 413 -13.06 -8.13 5.63
CA LEU A 413 -11.85 -8.28 4.82
C LEU A 413 -10.74 -9.02 5.57
N LEU A 414 -10.60 -8.78 6.88
CA LEU A 414 -9.62 -9.45 7.73
C LEU A 414 -9.96 -10.91 7.96
N THR A 415 -11.24 -11.25 8.21
CA THR A 415 -11.67 -12.62 8.44
C THR A 415 -11.34 -13.53 7.26
N GLU A 416 -11.51 -13.05 6.02
CA GLU A 416 -11.17 -13.80 4.80
C GLU A 416 -9.67 -13.76 4.45
N GLY A 417 -8.84 -13.07 5.26
CA GLY A 417 -7.40 -12.92 5.03
C GLY A 417 -7.05 -12.12 3.78
N LEU A 418 -7.86 -11.13 3.40
CA LEU A 418 -7.63 -10.28 2.22
C LEU A 418 -7.00 -8.92 2.57
N ALA A 419 -6.68 -8.71 3.84
CA ALA A 419 -6.06 -7.50 4.36
C ALA A 419 -5.27 -7.83 5.64
N THR A 420 -4.43 -6.89 6.09
CA THR A 420 -3.73 -6.96 7.38
C THR A 420 -4.04 -5.74 8.23
N VAL A 421 -3.93 -5.88 9.55
CA VAL A 421 -4.09 -4.74 10.45
C VAL A 421 -2.85 -3.85 10.37
N ALA A 422 -3.07 -2.54 10.22
CA ALA A 422 -1.99 -1.58 10.19
C ALA A 422 -1.27 -1.55 11.56
N LYS A 423 0.05 -1.74 11.57
CA LYS A 423 0.86 -1.63 12.78
C LYS A 423 1.15 -0.16 13.09
N TYR A 424 0.87 0.25 14.31
CA TYR A 424 0.95 1.64 14.76
C TYR A 424 2.06 1.85 15.80
N GLY A 425 2.71 3.01 15.74
CA GLY A 425 3.54 3.55 16.81
C GLY A 425 2.70 4.14 17.95
N GLN A 426 3.34 4.51 19.06
CA GLN A 426 2.67 4.96 20.29
C GLN A 426 1.80 6.22 20.14
N ALA A 427 2.10 7.07 19.15
CA ALA A 427 1.42 8.35 18.91
C ALA A 427 0.47 8.31 17.70
N ASP A 428 0.35 7.17 17.02
CA ASP A 428 -0.44 7.10 15.81
C ASP A 428 -1.94 6.96 16.12
N GLU A 429 -2.75 7.70 15.35
CA GLU A 429 -4.21 7.60 15.37
C GLU A 429 -4.65 6.27 14.75
N ARG A 430 -5.55 5.57 15.44
CA ARG A 430 -6.02 4.22 15.11
C ARG A 430 -7.53 4.09 15.31
N SER A 431 -8.09 2.99 14.80
CA SER A 431 -9.52 2.74 14.85
C SER A 431 -10.05 2.50 16.25
N LEU A 432 -11.31 2.89 16.47
CA LEU A 432 -12.10 2.53 17.65
C LEU A 432 -12.29 1.01 17.76
N TYR A 433 -12.34 0.31 16.62
CA TYR A 433 -12.53 -1.14 16.52
C TYR A 433 -11.20 -1.90 16.38
N TYR A 434 -10.06 -1.24 16.62
CA TYR A 434 -8.73 -1.82 16.39
C TYR A 434 -8.52 -3.20 17.05
N GLU A 435 -9.05 -3.40 18.26
CA GLU A 435 -8.95 -4.68 18.96
C GLU A 435 -9.75 -5.79 18.25
N THR A 436 -10.98 -5.50 17.82
CA THR A 436 -11.81 -6.43 17.05
C THR A 436 -11.16 -6.78 15.71
N LEU A 437 -10.48 -5.81 15.08
CA LEU A 437 -9.71 -6.05 13.86
C LEU A 437 -8.52 -6.99 14.11
N LEU A 438 -7.79 -6.82 15.22
CA LEU A 438 -6.70 -7.73 15.59
C LEU A 438 -7.20 -9.15 15.88
N GLU A 439 -8.34 -9.28 16.56
CA GLU A 439 -8.98 -10.57 16.80
C GLU A 439 -9.35 -11.25 15.47
N ALA A 440 -9.98 -10.52 14.54
CA ALA A 440 -10.33 -11.03 13.22
C ALA A 440 -9.10 -11.48 12.40
N GLU A 441 -8.00 -10.70 12.45
CA GLU A 441 -6.73 -11.08 11.82
C GLU A 441 -6.15 -12.36 12.45
N SER A 442 -6.20 -12.49 13.78
CA SER A 442 -5.70 -13.68 14.46
C SER A 442 -6.46 -14.96 14.06
N VAL A 443 -7.77 -14.85 13.84
CA VAL A 443 -8.63 -15.94 13.35
C VAL A 443 -8.23 -16.32 11.92
N ALA A 444 -8.04 -15.35 11.03
CA ALA A 444 -7.63 -15.61 9.65
C ALA A 444 -6.22 -16.22 9.55
N VAL A 445 -5.29 -15.78 10.39
CA VAL A 445 -3.94 -16.34 10.51
C VAL A 445 -4.00 -17.79 11.00
N ALA A 446 -4.78 -18.07 12.04
CA ALA A 446 -4.96 -19.43 12.56
C ALA A 446 -5.61 -20.36 11.53
N ALA A 447 -6.58 -19.84 10.78
CA ALA A 447 -7.28 -20.56 9.71
C ALA A 447 -6.46 -20.66 8.40
N LYS A 448 -5.31 -20.00 8.30
CA LYS A 448 -4.48 -19.94 7.09
C LYS A 448 -5.29 -19.52 5.85
N GLN A 449 -6.09 -18.47 5.97
CA GLN A 449 -6.93 -17.96 4.88
C GLN A 449 -6.24 -16.85 4.08
N GLY A 450 -6.59 -16.75 2.80
CA GLY A 450 -6.12 -15.70 1.89
C GLY A 450 -4.60 -15.54 1.89
N MET A 451 -4.13 -14.33 2.20
CA MET A 451 -2.71 -13.98 2.25
C MET A 451 -1.91 -14.70 3.34
N HIS A 452 -2.57 -15.29 4.34
CA HIS A 452 -1.93 -16.06 5.41
C HIS A 452 -1.80 -17.56 5.08
N SER A 453 -2.38 -18.02 3.97
CA SER A 453 -2.37 -19.43 3.57
C SER A 453 -1.00 -19.93 3.08
N GLY A 454 -0.15 -19.02 2.62
CA GLY A 454 1.09 -19.35 1.90
C GLY A 454 0.88 -19.94 0.51
N VAL A 455 -0.38 -20.04 0.04
CA VAL A 455 -0.74 -20.50 -1.31
C VAL A 455 -0.59 -19.35 -2.31
N GLU A 456 -0.09 -19.65 -3.51
CA GLU A 456 -0.03 -18.66 -4.59
C GLU A 456 -1.41 -18.02 -4.83
N PRO A 457 -1.48 -16.70 -5.03
CA PRO A 457 -2.73 -16.02 -5.30
C PRO A 457 -3.40 -16.57 -6.57
N PRO A 458 -4.75 -16.57 -6.64
CA PRO A 458 -5.46 -16.95 -7.85
C PRO A 458 -5.01 -16.10 -9.05
N ARG A 459 -4.50 -16.73 -10.11
CA ARG A 459 -4.17 -16.01 -11.34
C ARG A 459 -5.45 -15.65 -12.09
N SER A 460 -5.84 -14.38 -12.06
CA SER A 460 -6.94 -13.87 -12.89
C SER A 460 -6.45 -13.63 -14.33
N ASN A 461 -6.50 -14.68 -15.17
CA ASN A 461 -6.16 -14.58 -16.59
C ASN A 461 -7.30 -13.92 -17.38
N VAL A 462 -7.62 -12.65 -17.08
CA VAL A 462 -8.70 -11.94 -17.77
C VAL A 462 -8.19 -11.38 -19.10
N THR A 463 -8.84 -11.73 -20.21
CA THR A 463 -8.46 -11.24 -21.54
C THR A 463 -9.02 -9.84 -21.76
N ASP A 464 -8.17 -8.81 -21.81
CA ASP A 464 -8.61 -7.45 -22.12
C ASP A 464 -8.78 -7.23 -23.64
N LEU A 465 -10.03 -7.08 -24.10
CA LEU A 465 -10.41 -6.84 -25.49
C LEU A 465 -10.63 -5.36 -25.81
N THR A 466 -10.33 -4.46 -24.86
CA THR A 466 -10.55 -3.01 -25.02
C THR A 466 -9.38 -2.28 -25.70
N THR A 467 -8.25 -2.96 -25.89
CA THR A 467 -7.03 -2.37 -26.48
C THR A 467 -7.05 -2.38 -28.00
N GLN A 468 -6.34 -1.44 -28.63
CA GLN A 468 -6.24 -1.32 -30.09
C GLN A 468 -5.64 -2.58 -30.74
N ALA A 469 -4.66 -3.22 -30.10
CA ALA A 469 -4.06 -4.47 -30.55
C ALA A 469 -5.02 -5.68 -30.44
N ALA A 470 -6.06 -5.59 -29.61
CA ALA A 470 -7.03 -6.66 -29.38
C ALA A 470 -8.28 -6.57 -30.27
N ARG A 471 -8.40 -5.57 -31.17
CA ARG A 471 -9.58 -5.36 -32.03
C ARG A 471 -9.98 -6.58 -32.85
N GLU A 472 -9.01 -7.24 -33.48
CA GLU A 472 -9.28 -8.46 -34.25
C GLU A 472 -9.72 -9.61 -33.37
N ARG A 473 -9.16 -9.70 -32.16
CA ARG A 473 -9.55 -10.70 -31.16
C ARG A 473 -10.97 -10.44 -30.69
N ALA A 474 -11.37 -9.19 -30.46
CA ALA A 474 -12.73 -8.81 -30.08
C ALA A 474 -13.76 -9.28 -31.13
N LYS A 475 -13.46 -9.13 -32.44
CA LYS A 475 -14.33 -9.63 -33.52
C LYS A 475 -14.57 -11.15 -33.45
N ARG A 476 -13.60 -11.94 -32.97
CA ARG A 476 -13.77 -13.40 -32.80
C ARG A 476 -14.73 -13.74 -31.66
N TYR A 477 -14.79 -12.89 -30.62
CA TYR A 477 -15.65 -13.10 -29.44
C TYR A 477 -17.12 -12.71 -29.67
N VAL A 478 -17.44 -11.93 -30.72
CA VAL A 478 -18.83 -11.50 -30.99
C VAL A 478 -19.78 -12.68 -31.16
N SER A 479 -19.35 -13.73 -31.88
CA SER A 479 -20.17 -14.93 -32.10
C SER A 479 -20.43 -15.72 -30.81
N ALA A 480 -19.53 -15.65 -29.82
CA ALA A 480 -19.71 -16.31 -28.53
C ALA A 480 -20.71 -15.54 -27.66
N LEU A 481 -20.63 -14.20 -27.66
CA LEU A 481 -21.53 -13.35 -26.89
C LEU A 481 -22.94 -13.27 -27.51
N GLN A 482 -23.07 -13.30 -28.84
CA GLN A 482 -24.37 -13.34 -29.55
C GLN A 482 -25.13 -14.66 -29.35
N ARG A 483 -24.43 -15.77 -29.12
CA ARG A 483 -25.07 -17.09 -28.90
C ARG A 483 -25.89 -17.16 -27.62
N HIS A 484 -25.63 -16.27 -26.67
CA HIS A 484 -26.35 -16.20 -25.41
C HIS A 484 -27.31 -15.00 -25.44
N THR A 485 -28.60 -15.26 -25.23
CA THR A 485 -29.63 -14.22 -25.24
C THR A 485 -29.39 -13.17 -24.16
N ARG A 486 -28.92 -13.56 -22.96
CA ARG A 486 -28.48 -12.64 -21.90
C ARG A 486 -27.19 -13.11 -21.25
N VAL A 487 -26.21 -12.23 -21.18
CA VAL A 487 -24.91 -12.49 -20.56
C VAL A 487 -24.75 -11.61 -19.32
N ARG A 488 -24.42 -12.21 -18.18
CA ARG A 488 -24.12 -11.46 -16.95
C ARG A 488 -22.76 -10.76 -17.11
N ALA A 489 -22.74 -9.45 -16.86
CA ALA A 489 -21.55 -8.63 -16.89
C ALA A 489 -21.46 -7.72 -15.66
N ILE A 490 -20.27 -7.22 -15.37
CA ILE A 490 -20.01 -6.26 -14.29
C ILE A 490 -19.48 -4.97 -14.93
N VAL A 491 -20.13 -3.84 -14.62
CA VAL A 491 -19.70 -2.53 -15.15
C VAL A 491 -18.44 -2.07 -14.42
N GLN A 492 -17.26 -2.13 -15.06
CA GLN A 492 -16.03 -1.61 -14.46
C GLN A 492 -15.95 -0.09 -14.51
N PHE A 493 -16.34 0.48 -15.65
CA PHE A 493 -16.19 1.91 -15.91
C PHE A 493 -17.30 2.42 -16.84
N VAL A 494 -17.73 3.65 -16.63
CA VAL A 494 -18.71 4.35 -17.46
C VAL A 494 -17.99 5.52 -18.12
N ALA A 495 -17.81 5.45 -19.43
CA ALA A 495 -17.10 6.46 -20.22
C ALA A 495 -18.04 7.59 -20.68
N ASN A 496 -19.29 7.26 -20.94
CA ASN A 496 -20.40 8.16 -21.24
C ASN A 496 -21.69 7.46 -20.77
N GLY A 497 -22.83 8.15 -20.68
CA GLY A 497 -24.13 7.57 -20.31
C GLY A 497 -24.51 6.30 -21.08
N ALA A 498 -24.06 6.14 -22.33
CA ALA A 498 -24.29 4.95 -23.15
C ALA A 498 -23.01 4.14 -23.49
N ARG A 499 -21.86 4.39 -22.86
CA ARG A 499 -20.59 3.68 -23.15
C ARG A 499 -19.90 3.17 -21.89
N PHE A 500 -19.49 1.91 -21.91
CA PHE A 500 -19.06 1.16 -20.74
C PHE A 500 -17.82 0.31 -21.03
N LYS A 501 -17.01 0.08 -19.98
CA LYS A 501 -16.07 -1.04 -19.92
C LYS A 501 -16.68 -2.11 -19.03
N LEU A 502 -16.88 -3.31 -19.55
CA LEU A 502 -17.57 -4.40 -18.85
C LEU A 502 -16.65 -5.60 -18.69
N THR A 503 -16.64 -6.21 -17.51
CA THR A 503 -16.08 -7.54 -17.31
C THR A 503 -17.18 -8.57 -17.52
N VAL A 504 -16.92 -9.59 -18.33
CA VAL A 504 -17.81 -10.73 -18.54
C VAL A 504 -17.18 -11.94 -17.87
N PRO A 505 -17.60 -12.31 -16.63
CA PRO A 505 -16.94 -13.37 -15.87
C PRO A 505 -16.98 -14.72 -16.56
N LYS A 506 -18.09 -15.04 -17.24
CA LYS A 506 -18.29 -16.33 -17.92
C LYS A 506 -17.28 -16.59 -19.03
N GLU A 507 -16.95 -15.55 -19.79
CA GLU A 507 -16.00 -15.61 -20.91
C GLU A 507 -14.59 -15.13 -20.50
N ASN A 508 -14.41 -14.79 -19.21
CA ASN A 508 -13.18 -14.30 -18.62
C ASN A 508 -12.50 -13.19 -19.45
N CYS A 509 -13.32 -12.23 -19.91
CA CYS A 509 -12.86 -11.14 -20.78
C CYS A 509 -13.39 -9.78 -20.33
N ILE A 510 -12.71 -8.72 -20.77
CA ILE A 510 -13.14 -7.33 -20.59
C ILE A 510 -13.43 -6.73 -21.96
N ILE A 511 -14.61 -6.14 -22.12
CA ILE A 511 -15.10 -5.62 -23.39
C ILE A 511 -15.44 -4.13 -23.28
N SER A 512 -15.30 -3.43 -24.41
CA SER A 512 -15.86 -2.08 -24.60
C SER A 512 -17.28 -2.24 -25.12
N PHE A 513 -18.28 -1.70 -24.43
CA PHE A 513 -19.69 -1.87 -24.76
C PHE A 513 -20.38 -0.52 -24.94
N ALA A 514 -21.31 -0.42 -25.90
CA ALA A 514 -22.16 0.74 -26.06
C ALA A 514 -23.62 0.33 -26.29
N CYS A 515 -24.56 1.12 -25.75
CA CYS A 515 -25.97 0.90 -26.01
C CYS A 515 -26.30 1.12 -27.48
N ALA A 516 -26.89 0.13 -28.14
CA ALA A 516 -27.33 0.23 -29.53
C ALA A 516 -28.49 1.21 -29.67
N GLY A 517 -28.57 1.89 -30.81
CA GLY A 517 -29.71 2.75 -31.17
C GLY A 517 -29.79 4.11 -30.46
N VAL A 518 -28.91 4.41 -29.49
CA VAL A 518 -28.98 5.66 -28.71
C VAL A 518 -27.69 6.48 -28.77
N ARG A 519 -27.85 7.80 -28.77
CA ARG A 519 -26.77 8.79 -28.66
C ARG A 519 -26.94 9.56 -27.35
N CYS A 520 -25.95 9.47 -26.47
CA CYS A 520 -25.84 10.36 -25.31
C CYS A 520 -25.01 11.60 -25.65
N PRO A 521 -25.34 12.78 -25.09
CA PRO A 521 -24.51 13.97 -25.18
C PRO A 521 -23.06 13.70 -24.74
N LYS A 522 -22.11 14.44 -25.30
CA LYS A 522 -20.69 14.30 -24.93
C LYS A 522 -20.42 14.91 -23.55
N CYS A 523 -19.85 14.12 -22.64
CA CYS A 523 -19.34 14.60 -21.36
C CYS A 523 -18.04 15.39 -21.55
N ALA A 524 -17.75 16.29 -20.61
CA ALA A 524 -16.49 17.04 -20.58
C ALA A 524 -15.28 16.09 -20.51
N ARG A 525 -14.33 16.22 -21.44
CA ARG A 525 -13.04 15.49 -21.37
C ARG A 525 -11.99 16.39 -20.72
N ARG A 526 -11.57 16.04 -19.50
CA ARG A 526 -10.48 16.74 -18.78
C ARG A 526 -9.15 16.75 -19.57
N ASP A 527 -8.95 15.77 -20.44
CA ASP A 527 -7.65 15.53 -21.09
C ASP A 527 -7.49 16.31 -22.41
N THR A 528 -8.60 16.72 -23.04
CA THR A 528 -8.59 17.35 -24.38
C THR A 528 -9.21 18.74 -24.41
N GLY A 529 -9.75 19.23 -23.28
CA GLY A 529 -10.41 20.55 -23.20
C GLY A 529 -11.62 20.72 -24.12
N ALA A 530 -12.24 19.61 -24.56
CA ALA A 530 -13.37 19.66 -25.49
C ALA A 530 -14.65 20.09 -24.75
N ASP A 531 -15.43 20.96 -25.37
CA ASP A 531 -16.68 21.50 -24.83
C ASP A 531 -17.69 20.39 -24.51
N GLU A 532 -18.32 20.51 -23.34
CA GLU A 532 -19.41 19.65 -22.88
C GLU A 532 -20.68 19.93 -23.70
N GLU A 533 -21.33 18.88 -24.23
CA GLU A 533 -22.68 19.02 -24.75
C GLU A 533 -23.67 19.09 -23.55
N PRO A 534 -24.69 19.97 -23.60
CA PRO A 534 -25.66 20.10 -22.51
C PRO A 534 -26.19 18.75 -22.00
N PHE A 535 -26.29 18.62 -20.68
CA PHE A 535 -26.73 17.40 -19.98
C PHE A 535 -25.78 16.18 -20.09
N GLY A 536 -24.59 16.33 -20.67
CA GLY A 536 -23.59 15.25 -20.80
C GLY A 536 -23.07 14.73 -19.47
N ASN A 537 -22.65 15.60 -18.55
CA ASN A 537 -22.19 15.16 -17.23
C ASN A 537 -23.35 14.62 -16.36
N GLU A 538 -24.57 15.11 -16.56
CA GLU A 538 -25.75 14.61 -15.86
C GLU A 538 -26.11 13.19 -16.31
N ALA A 539 -26.06 12.92 -17.63
CA ALA A 539 -26.25 11.58 -18.18
C ALA A 539 -25.21 10.58 -17.62
N LEU A 540 -23.96 11.03 -17.49
CA LEU A 540 -22.90 10.24 -16.87
C LEU A 540 -23.18 9.97 -15.38
N ALA A 541 -23.59 10.99 -14.62
CA ALA A 541 -23.87 10.87 -13.19
C ALA A 541 -25.04 9.91 -12.92
N VAL A 542 -26.15 10.03 -13.67
CA VAL A 542 -27.30 9.12 -13.59
C VAL A 542 -26.86 7.69 -13.88
N THR A 543 -26.14 7.48 -14.98
CA THR A 543 -25.66 6.15 -15.38
C THR A 543 -24.73 5.54 -14.33
N ARG A 544 -23.79 6.33 -13.79
CA ARG A 544 -22.90 5.90 -12.69
C ARG A 544 -23.71 5.46 -11.48
N SER A 545 -24.73 6.22 -11.08
CA SER A 545 -25.57 5.89 -9.93
C SER A 545 -26.41 4.62 -10.11
N LEU A 546 -26.74 4.27 -11.36
CA LEU A 546 -27.60 3.14 -11.71
C LEU A 546 -26.84 1.82 -11.86
N CYS A 547 -25.67 1.83 -12.52
CA CYS A 547 -25.01 0.58 -12.91
C CYS A 547 -23.50 0.47 -12.63
N LEU A 548 -22.79 1.52 -12.21
CA LEU A 548 -21.35 1.44 -11.94
C LEU A 548 -21.03 0.35 -10.91
N GLN A 549 -20.11 -0.56 -11.26
CA GLN A 549 -19.69 -1.71 -10.44
C GLN A 549 -20.82 -2.65 -10.00
N ARG A 550 -21.96 -2.58 -10.65
CA ARG A 550 -23.08 -3.50 -10.45
C ARG A 550 -23.07 -4.60 -11.48
N GLU A 551 -23.70 -5.70 -11.10
CA GLU A 551 -24.02 -6.79 -11.99
C GLU A 551 -25.20 -6.40 -12.87
N VAL A 552 -25.01 -6.50 -14.18
CA VAL A 552 -25.97 -6.17 -15.22
C VAL A 552 -26.09 -7.33 -16.18
N ASP A 553 -27.20 -7.39 -16.92
CA ASP A 553 -27.33 -8.34 -18.03
C ASP A 553 -27.16 -7.58 -19.35
N ILE A 554 -26.37 -8.13 -20.26
CA ILE A 554 -26.15 -7.54 -21.59
C ILE A 554 -26.61 -8.49 -22.69
N GLU A 555 -27.08 -7.91 -23.78
CA GLU A 555 -27.43 -8.59 -25.02
C GLU A 555 -26.60 -7.94 -26.13
N VAL A 556 -25.71 -8.70 -26.76
CA VAL A 556 -24.78 -8.18 -27.77
C VAL A 556 -25.39 -8.39 -29.16
N GLU A 557 -25.60 -7.31 -29.90
CA GLU A 557 -26.15 -7.34 -31.26
C GLU A 557 -25.05 -7.37 -32.32
N SER A 558 -24.04 -6.51 -32.20
CA SER A 558 -22.96 -6.38 -33.19
C SER A 558 -21.66 -5.82 -32.60
N ILE A 559 -20.64 -5.64 -33.43
CA ILE A 559 -19.38 -5.01 -33.06
C ILE A 559 -19.01 -3.95 -34.10
N ASP A 560 -18.54 -2.79 -33.66
CA ASP A 560 -18.08 -1.73 -34.55
C ASP A 560 -16.66 -1.99 -35.11
N LYS A 561 -16.20 -1.13 -36.02
CA LYS A 561 -14.84 -1.22 -36.58
C LYS A 561 -13.73 -1.01 -35.55
N MET A 562 -14.04 -0.36 -34.44
CA MET A 562 -13.09 0.01 -33.37
C MET A 562 -13.00 -1.06 -32.27
N GLY A 563 -13.82 -2.12 -32.34
CA GLY A 563 -13.86 -3.21 -31.35
C GLY A 563 -14.84 -2.99 -30.21
N THR A 564 -15.76 -2.02 -30.32
CA THR A 564 -16.85 -1.79 -29.35
C THR A 564 -18.03 -2.68 -29.67
N PHE A 565 -18.48 -3.45 -28.70
CA PHE A 565 -19.69 -4.26 -28.78
C PHE A 565 -20.92 -3.36 -28.63
N LEU A 566 -21.87 -3.50 -29.55
CA LEU A 566 -23.13 -2.74 -29.57
C LEU A 566 -24.26 -3.67 -29.13
N GLY A 567 -25.14 -3.19 -28.25
CA GLY A 567 -26.29 -3.98 -27.82
C GLY A 567 -27.12 -3.35 -26.72
N SER A 568 -27.94 -4.15 -26.04
CA SER A 568 -28.83 -3.70 -24.96
C SER A 568 -28.27 -4.05 -23.58
N LEU A 569 -28.41 -3.14 -22.61
CA LEU A 569 -27.96 -3.32 -21.22
C LEU A 569 -29.16 -3.24 -20.28
N PHE A 570 -29.32 -4.26 -19.46
CA PHE A 570 -30.39 -4.40 -18.50
C PHE A 570 -29.86 -4.22 -17.07
N LEU A 571 -30.53 -3.33 -16.33
CA LEU A 571 -30.27 -3.06 -14.93
C LEU A 571 -30.69 -4.26 -14.05
N VAL A 572 -30.33 -4.22 -12.77
CA VAL A 572 -30.67 -5.27 -11.78
C VAL A 572 -32.19 -5.49 -11.67
N ASP A 573 -32.97 -4.44 -11.86
CA ASP A 573 -34.44 -4.46 -11.88
C ASP A 573 -35.03 -4.86 -13.24
N LYS A 574 -34.18 -5.36 -14.14
CA LYS A 574 -34.49 -5.82 -15.51
C LYS A 574 -34.96 -4.73 -16.48
N ARG A 575 -34.88 -3.44 -16.12
CA ARG A 575 -35.18 -2.35 -17.05
C ARG A 575 -34.04 -2.15 -18.04
N ASN A 576 -34.38 -1.80 -19.29
CA ASN A 576 -33.40 -1.44 -20.31
C ASN A 576 -32.84 -0.05 -20.02
N LEU A 577 -31.51 0.07 -19.88
CA LEU A 577 -30.86 1.34 -19.56
C LEU A 577 -31.05 2.39 -20.67
N ALA A 578 -31.09 1.98 -21.94
CA ALA A 578 -31.31 2.89 -23.06
C ALA A 578 -32.69 3.56 -22.96
N VAL A 579 -33.72 2.78 -22.63
CA VAL A 579 -35.09 3.27 -22.38
C VAL A 579 -35.10 4.26 -21.21
N VAL A 580 -34.45 3.94 -20.08
CA VAL A 580 -34.39 4.82 -18.91
C VAL A 580 -33.71 6.16 -19.23
N LEU A 581 -32.66 6.16 -20.05
CA LEU A 581 -31.97 7.39 -20.46
C LEU A 581 -32.82 8.25 -21.42
N LEU A 582 -33.55 7.60 -22.33
CA LEU A 582 -34.48 8.28 -23.24
C LEU A 582 -35.65 8.92 -22.47
N GLU A 583 -36.29 8.17 -21.58
CA GLU A 583 -37.41 8.68 -20.76
C GLU A 583 -37.03 9.88 -19.89
N GLN A 584 -35.77 9.98 -19.48
CA GLN A 584 -35.26 11.12 -18.69
C GLN A 584 -34.78 12.29 -19.56
N GLY A 585 -34.86 12.20 -20.89
CA GLY A 585 -34.35 13.21 -21.80
C GLY A 585 -32.82 13.35 -21.77
N LEU A 586 -32.09 12.28 -21.46
CA LEU A 586 -30.62 12.26 -21.36
C LEU A 586 -29.94 11.56 -22.55
N ALA A 587 -30.73 11.09 -23.52
CA ALA A 587 -30.28 10.47 -24.76
C ALA A 587 -31.29 10.77 -25.88
N SER A 588 -30.84 10.65 -27.13
CA SER A 588 -31.68 10.70 -28.34
C SER A 588 -31.50 9.44 -29.17
N LEU A 589 -32.50 9.08 -29.97
CA LEU A 589 -32.47 7.95 -30.88
C LEU A 589 -31.58 8.20 -32.10
N VAL A 590 -31.06 7.11 -32.67
CA VAL A 590 -30.33 7.09 -33.93
C VAL A 590 -31.06 6.17 -34.91
N PRO A 591 -31.98 6.69 -35.76
CA PRO A 591 -33.01 5.90 -36.42
C PRO A 591 -32.54 4.67 -37.22
N PRO A 592 -31.48 4.71 -38.07
CA PRO A 592 -31.08 3.47 -38.76
C PRO A 592 -30.56 2.38 -37.82
N ALA A 593 -30.10 2.73 -36.61
CA ALA A 593 -29.62 1.77 -35.62
C ALA A 593 -30.71 1.40 -34.61
N ALA A 594 -31.56 2.34 -34.21
CA ALA A 594 -32.68 2.12 -33.30
C ALA A 594 -33.73 1.20 -33.92
N ASP A 595 -34.07 1.41 -35.20
CA ASP A 595 -35.09 0.63 -35.91
C ASP A 595 -34.67 -0.83 -36.16
N ARG A 596 -33.35 -1.11 -36.11
CA ARG A 596 -32.80 -2.47 -36.23
C ARG A 596 -32.76 -3.23 -34.91
N SER A 597 -32.95 -2.55 -33.78
CA SER A 597 -32.93 -3.19 -32.47
C SER A 597 -34.22 -3.97 -32.23
N THR A 598 -34.14 -5.06 -31.46
CA THR A 598 -35.32 -5.82 -31.03
C THR A 598 -36.27 -5.01 -30.14
N TYR A 599 -35.79 -3.91 -29.56
CA TYR A 599 -36.55 -3.05 -28.64
C TYR A 599 -36.97 -1.71 -29.28
N ALA A 600 -37.05 -1.64 -30.61
CA ALA A 600 -37.35 -0.40 -31.34
C ALA A 600 -38.62 0.30 -30.84
N GLU A 601 -39.73 -0.43 -30.66
CA GLU A 601 -41.01 0.14 -30.19
C GLU A 601 -40.90 0.79 -28.80
N GLU A 602 -40.20 0.14 -27.85
CA GLU A 602 -39.98 0.67 -26.50
C GLU A 602 -39.10 1.92 -26.52
N LEU A 603 -38.06 1.92 -27.36
CA LEU A 603 -37.15 3.06 -27.49
C LEU A 603 -37.86 4.29 -28.08
N HIS A 604 -38.65 4.10 -29.14
CA HIS A 604 -39.47 5.16 -29.75
C HIS A 604 -40.49 5.71 -28.76
N ALA A 605 -41.21 4.84 -28.05
CA ALA A 605 -42.18 5.26 -27.03
C ALA A 605 -41.53 6.08 -25.90
N ALA A 606 -40.32 5.71 -25.48
CA ALA A 606 -39.58 6.43 -24.45
C ALA A 606 -39.12 7.82 -24.90
N GLU A 607 -38.66 7.96 -26.14
CA GLU A 607 -38.27 9.25 -26.70
C GLU A 607 -39.48 10.18 -26.88
N GLU A 608 -40.59 9.68 -27.42
CA GLU A 608 -41.82 10.46 -27.59
C GLU A 608 -42.37 10.96 -26.25
N LYS A 609 -42.26 10.16 -25.19
CA LYS A 609 -42.60 10.56 -23.83
C LYS A 609 -41.71 11.70 -23.31
N ALA A 610 -40.42 11.69 -23.63
CA ALA A 610 -39.50 12.75 -23.22
C ALA A 610 -39.68 14.03 -24.04
N LYS A 611 -40.00 13.90 -25.35
CA LYS A 611 -40.34 15.03 -26.24
C LYS A 611 -41.63 15.72 -25.80
N THR A 612 -42.69 14.94 -25.53
CA THR A 612 -43.98 15.47 -25.06
C THR A 612 -43.88 16.13 -23.68
N ALA A 613 -43.01 15.61 -22.80
CA ALA A 613 -42.73 16.21 -21.51
C ALA A 613 -41.79 17.43 -21.56
N GLY A 614 -41.10 17.66 -22.69
CA GLY A 614 -40.12 18.74 -22.85
C GLY A 614 -38.96 18.64 -21.87
N THR A 615 -38.55 17.42 -21.50
CA THR A 615 -37.52 17.20 -20.47
C THR A 615 -36.11 17.31 -21.01
N LYS A 616 -35.26 18.14 -20.37
CA LYS A 616 -33.80 18.26 -20.57
C LYS A 616 -33.39 18.57 -22.01
N ILE A 617 -32.82 17.61 -22.75
CA ILE A 617 -32.37 17.84 -24.14
C ILE A 617 -33.53 18.24 -25.07
N TRP A 618 -34.77 18.00 -24.65
CA TRP A 618 -35.99 18.35 -25.36
C TRP A 618 -36.65 19.66 -24.84
N GLU A 619 -35.99 20.41 -23.95
CA GLU A 619 -36.45 21.73 -23.55
C GLU A 619 -36.45 22.70 -24.75
N GLY A 620 -37.63 23.25 -25.09
CA GLY A 620 -37.78 24.13 -26.25
C GLY A 620 -37.88 23.41 -27.60
N TYR A 621 -38.15 22.10 -27.60
CA TYR A 621 -38.31 21.30 -28.82
C TYR A 621 -39.45 21.80 -29.74
N SER A 622 -39.14 22.02 -31.02
CA SER A 622 -40.12 22.19 -32.09
C SER A 622 -39.78 21.27 -33.27
N ALA A 623 -40.80 20.66 -33.89
CA ALA A 623 -40.63 19.75 -35.02
C ALA A 623 -39.95 20.42 -36.23
N GLU A 624 -40.10 21.75 -36.35
CA GLU A 624 -39.48 22.58 -37.40
C GLU A 624 -37.97 22.75 -37.17
N MET A 625 -37.54 22.98 -35.93
CA MET A 625 -36.11 23.10 -35.58
C MET A 625 -35.37 21.76 -35.65
N GLU A 626 -36.03 20.63 -35.36
CA GLU A 626 -35.40 19.32 -35.52
C GLU A 626 -35.28 18.92 -37.00
N ALA A 627 -36.24 19.29 -37.85
CA ALA A 627 -36.11 19.13 -39.30
C ALA A 627 -34.95 19.96 -39.86
N GLU A 628 -34.77 21.21 -39.40
CA GLU A 628 -33.62 22.05 -39.76
C GLU A 628 -32.30 21.52 -39.19
N ALA A 629 -32.27 21.03 -37.95
CA ALA A 629 -31.07 20.46 -37.33
C ALA A 629 -30.69 19.10 -37.93
N GLN A 630 -31.67 18.28 -38.32
CA GLN A 630 -31.46 17.02 -39.03
C GLN A 630 -31.00 17.29 -40.47
N ALA A 631 -31.60 18.28 -41.15
CA ALA A 631 -31.15 18.77 -42.45
C ALA A 631 -29.72 19.32 -42.37
N ALA A 632 -29.39 20.11 -41.34
CA ALA A 632 -28.06 20.64 -41.10
C ALA A 632 -27.04 19.54 -40.74
N ARG A 633 -27.42 18.50 -39.98
CA ARG A 633 -26.55 17.34 -39.69
C ARG A 633 -26.34 16.46 -40.93
N SER A 634 -27.37 16.26 -41.75
CA SER A 634 -27.23 15.59 -43.04
C SER A 634 -26.41 16.41 -44.04
N ALA A 635 -26.54 17.74 -44.01
CA ALA A 635 -25.74 18.66 -44.81
C ALA A 635 -24.29 18.73 -44.31
N ALA A 636 -24.03 18.64 -43.01
CA ALA A 636 -22.69 18.58 -42.43
C ALA A 636 -22.00 17.24 -42.74
N ALA A 637 -22.72 16.12 -42.67
CA ALA A 637 -22.21 14.80 -43.08
C ALA A 637 -21.98 14.73 -44.60
N ALA A 638 -22.76 15.46 -45.39
CA ALA A 638 -22.52 15.64 -46.83
C ALA A 638 -21.37 16.63 -47.11
N ALA A 639 -21.17 17.65 -46.27
CA ALA A 639 -20.08 18.63 -46.38
C ALA A 639 -18.71 18.04 -46.00
N GLU A 640 -18.64 17.06 -45.09
CA GLU A 640 -17.44 16.22 -44.89
C GLU A 640 -17.09 15.38 -46.14
N MET A 641 -18.00 15.28 -47.11
CA MET A 641 -17.89 14.47 -48.33
C MET A 641 -17.59 15.31 -49.57
N GLU A 642 -17.64 16.64 -49.50
CA GLU A 642 -17.26 17.53 -50.61
C GLU A 642 -15.74 17.77 -50.63
N PRO A 643 -15.09 17.77 -51.81
CA PRO A 643 -13.68 18.08 -51.94
C PRO A 643 -13.44 19.53 -51.48
N ILE A 644 -12.50 19.73 -50.54
CA ILE A 644 -12.04 21.07 -50.16
C ILE A 644 -11.49 21.75 -51.41
N PRO A 645 -12.04 22.90 -51.85
CA PRO A 645 -11.51 23.63 -53.00
C PRO A 645 -10.03 23.96 -52.77
N ASP A 646 -9.21 23.88 -53.83
CA ASP A 646 -7.76 24.12 -53.73
C ASP A 646 -7.40 25.48 -53.10
N SER A 647 -8.30 26.47 -53.20
CA SER A 647 -8.15 27.79 -52.57
C SER A 647 -8.29 27.81 -51.04
N GLN A 648 -8.82 26.75 -50.44
CA GLN A 648 -9.02 26.61 -48.99
C GLN A 648 -8.01 25.64 -48.35
N LYS A 649 -7.17 24.97 -49.15
CA LYS A 649 -6.15 24.05 -48.63
C LYS A 649 -4.97 24.83 -48.04
N GLN A 650 -4.47 24.36 -46.91
CA GLN A 650 -3.33 24.99 -46.23
C GLN A 650 -2.06 24.74 -47.04
N VAL A 651 -1.38 25.82 -47.43
CA VAL A 651 -0.03 25.77 -48.04
C VAL A 651 0.97 26.20 -46.98
N VAL A 652 1.99 25.38 -46.76
CA VAL A 652 3.04 25.60 -45.76
C VAL A 652 4.39 25.46 -46.45
N GLU A 653 5.33 26.35 -46.15
CA GLU A 653 6.71 26.24 -46.61
C GLU A 653 7.49 25.33 -45.65
N LEU A 654 8.08 24.26 -46.18
CA LEU A 654 8.74 23.20 -45.43
C LEU A 654 10.20 23.03 -45.86
N ASN A 655 11.09 22.83 -44.90
CA ASN A 655 12.47 22.41 -45.13
C ASN A 655 12.60 20.95 -44.76
N LEU A 656 12.96 20.09 -45.71
CA LEU A 656 13.17 18.65 -45.46
C LEU A 656 14.39 18.44 -44.55
N THR A 657 14.24 17.58 -43.55
CA THR A 657 15.28 17.27 -42.56
C THR A 657 15.71 15.81 -42.55
N GLU A 658 14.85 14.88 -43.02
CA GLU A 658 15.19 13.48 -43.21
C GLU A 658 14.30 12.86 -44.28
N ILE A 659 14.88 12.09 -45.20
CA ILE A 659 14.12 11.31 -46.19
C ILE A 659 14.27 9.82 -45.82
N LYS A 660 13.15 9.14 -45.57
CA LYS A 660 13.12 7.69 -45.28
C LYS A 660 12.97 6.87 -46.55
N ASP A 661 12.07 7.29 -47.43
CA ASP A 661 11.79 6.66 -48.71
C ASP A 661 11.30 7.69 -49.73
N GLY A 662 11.01 7.25 -50.97
CA GLY A 662 10.56 8.11 -52.06
C GLY A 662 9.25 8.87 -51.83
N THR A 663 8.52 8.57 -50.75
CA THR A 663 7.30 9.30 -50.37
C THR A 663 7.30 9.80 -48.94
N HIS A 664 8.12 9.25 -48.05
CA HIS A 664 8.07 9.47 -46.61
C HIS A 664 9.30 10.24 -46.14
N PHE A 665 9.06 11.39 -45.52
CA PHE A 665 10.11 12.29 -45.06
C PHE A 665 9.67 13.06 -43.80
N PHE A 666 10.64 13.66 -43.12
CA PHE A 666 10.43 14.62 -42.05
C PHE A 666 10.84 16.00 -42.53
N ALA A 667 10.13 17.00 -42.06
CA ALA A 667 10.41 18.39 -42.38
C ALA A 667 10.17 19.30 -41.18
N GLN A 668 10.73 20.50 -41.25
CA GLN A 668 10.46 21.63 -40.34
C GLN A 668 9.73 22.73 -41.11
N VAL A 669 8.93 23.53 -40.42
CA VAL A 669 8.29 24.70 -41.04
C VAL A 669 9.34 25.78 -41.27
N ALA A 670 9.54 26.22 -42.51
CA ALA A 670 10.65 27.10 -42.89
C ALA A 670 10.61 28.48 -42.19
N ALA A 671 9.40 28.98 -41.90
CA ALA A 671 9.19 30.24 -41.20
C ALA A 671 9.46 30.16 -39.68
N ASP A 672 9.59 28.96 -39.12
CA ASP A 672 9.77 28.78 -37.68
C ASP A 672 11.25 28.82 -37.31
N THR A 673 11.64 29.82 -36.51
CA THR A 673 13.00 29.97 -35.99
C THR A 673 13.20 29.24 -34.65
N ALA A 674 12.17 28.60 -34.11
CA ALA A 674 12.20 27.93 -32.81
C ALA A 674 13.28 26.85 -32.72
N VAL A 675 13.54 26.10 -33.79
CA VAL A 675 14.59 25.06 -33.84
C VAL A 675 15.97 25.66 -33.58
N GLY A 676 16.28 26.80 -34.18
CA GLY A 676 17.58 27.46 -34.01
C GLY A 676 17.79 27.94 -32.57
N VAL A 677 16.78 28.59 -31.99
CA VAL A 677 16.80 29.04 -30.58
C VAL A 677 16.91 27.85 -29.63
N LEU A 678 16.16 26.79 -29.90
CA LEU A 678 16.17 25.56 -29.13
C LEU A 678 17.55 24.89 -29.16
N GLN A 679 18.21 24.87 -30.32
CA GLN A 679 19.56 24.33 -30.47
C GLN A 679 20.60 25.10 -29.64
N GLU A 680 20.53 26.42 -29.62
CA GLU A 680 21.41 27.25 -28.76
C GLU A 680 21.19 26.97 -27.27
N GLN A 681 19.93 26.83 -26.84
CA GLN A 681 19.58 26.52 -25.45
C GLN A 681 20.05 25.12 -25.03
N ILE A 682 19.90 24.12 -25.89
CA ILE A 682 20.38 22.75 -25.64
C ILE A 682 21.89 22.74 -25.52
N ALA A 683 22.60 23.42 -26.43
CA ALA A 683 24.06 23.52 -26.40
C ALA A 683 24.54 24.18 -25.11
N ALA A 684 23.89 25.26 -24.66
CA ALA A 684 24.21 25.93 -23.40
C ALA A 684 23.98 25.03 -22.18
N ALA A 685 22.82 24.36 -22.11
CA ALA A 685 22.47 23.47 -21.00
C ALA A 685 23.40 22.24 -20.92
N CYS A 686 23.77 21.67 -22.07
CA CYS A 686 24.67 20.52 -22.15
C CYS A 686 26.13 20.87 -21.84
N ARG A 687 26.55 22.15 -21.92
CA ARG A 687 27.89 22.58 -21.49
C ARG A 687 28.05 22.66 -19.98
N LEU A 688 26.98 23.01 -19.25
CA LEU A 688 27.01 23.21 -17.80
C LEU A 688 26.90 21.90 -17.00
N THR A 689 26.46 20.83 -17.64
CA THR A 689 26.20 19.53 -17.02
C THR A 689 27.41 18.60 -17.15
N THR A 690 28.00 18.19 -16.02
CA THR A 690 29.20 17.34 -15.95
C THR A 690 28.93 15.91 -15.45
N ASP A 691 27.67 15.56 -15.23
CA ASP A 691 27.30 14.25 -14.64
C ASP A 691 27.50 13.13 -15.66
N SER A 692 28.49 12.27 -15.39
CA SER A 692 28.88 11.12 -16.23
C SER A 692 28.04 9.86 -15.96
N SER A 693 27.06 9.93 -15.04
CA SER A 693 26.29 8.77 -14.58
C SER A 693 24.90 8.63 -15.20
N TYR A 694 24.53 9.42 -16.21
CA TYR A 694 23.19 9.38 -16.81
C TYR A 694 22.88 8.06 -17.55
N ASP A 695 21.74 7.42 -17.23
CA ASP A 695 21.30 6.14 -17.82
C ASP A 695 19.78 6.11 -18.07
N PRO A 696 19.30 6.63 -19.22
CA PRO A 696 17.87 6.72 -19.52
C PRO A 696 17.26 5.41 -20.04
N GLY A 697 16.06 5.07 -19.57
CA GLY A 697 15.28 3.95 -20.09
C GLY A 697 14.56 4.27 -21.43
N PRO A 698 14.11 3.26 -22.19
CA PRO A 698 13.29 3.46 -23.39
C PRO A 698 12.06 4.33 -23.13
N GLY A 699 11.76 5.23 -24.07
CA GLY A 699 10.69 6.23 -23.97
C GLY A 699 11.09 7.56 -23.30
N THR A 700 12.23 7.59 -22.59
CA THR A 700 12.75 8.81 -21.95
C THR A 700 13.22 9.83 -22.99
N VAL A 701 12.92 11.10 -22.77
CA VAL A 701 13.43 12.21 -23.59
C VAL A 701 14.66 12.81 -22.89
N CYS A 702 15.75 12.94 -23.65
CA CYS A 702 17.06 13.34 -23.18
C CYS A 702 17.76 14.23 -24.21
N CYS A 703 18.92 14.77 -23.84
CA CYS A 703 19.86 15.34 -24.80
C CYS A 703 20.75 14.21 -25.33
N ALA A 704 20.86 14.08 -26.65
CA ALA A 704 21.76 13.15 -27.31
C ALA A 704 22.71 13.92 -28.23
N ARG A 705 24.00 13.58 -28.17
CA ARG A 705 25.00 14.15 -29.07
C ARG A 705 25.06 13.35 -30.36
N PHE A 706 24.66 13.96 -31.47
CA PHE A 706 24.54 13.31 -32.76
C PHE A 706 25.91 12.94 -33.34
N THR A 707 26.06 11.74 -33.90
CA THR A 707 27.38 11.20 -34.30
C THR A 707 28.01 11.88 -35.52
N VAL A 708 27.23 12.64 -36.29
CA VAL A 708 27.69 13.22 -37.57
C VAL A 708 28.36 14.58 -37.38
N ASP A 709 27.75 15.45 -36.57
CA ASP A 709 28.20 16.83 -36.36
C ASP A 709 28.74 17.09 -34.94
N ASP A 710 28.68 16.09 -34.06
CA ASP A 710 29.06 16.18 -32.65
C ASP A 710 28.29 17.24 -31.83
N GLU A 711 27.11 17.66 -32.29
CA GLU A 711 26.25 18.63 -31.60
C GLU A 711 25.13 17.96 -30.77
N TRP A 712 24.60 18.68 -29.79
CA TRP A 712 23.58 18.17 -28.85
C TRP A 712 22.15 18.49 -29.31
N TYR A 713 21.27 17.50 -29.26
CA TYR A 713 19.88 17.62 -29.72
C TYR A 713 18.90 16.97 -28.73
N ARG A 714 17.61 17.34 -28.79
CA ARG A 714 16.58 16.59 -28.06
C ARG A 714 16.31 15.28 -28.76
N ALA A 715 16.38 14.20 -28.00
CA ALA A 715 16.07 12.87 -28.52
C ALA A 715 15.24 12.05 -27.55
N ARG A 716 14.50 11.09 -28.09
CA ARG A 716 13.80 10.06 -27.33
C ARG A 716 14.52 8.74 -27.48
N VAL A 717 14.80 8.07 -26.37
CA VAL A 717 15.39 6.72 -26.39
C VAL A 717 14.36 5.73 -26.94
N LYS A 718 14.66 5.08 -28.07
CA LYS A 718 13.82 4.01 -28.64
C LYS A 718 14.12 2.66 -28.01
N SER A 719 15.41 2.32 -27.89
CA SER A 719 15.88 1.04 -27.36
C SER A 719 17.29 1.17 -26.79
N ARG A 720 17.67 0.21 -25.92
CA ARG A 720 19.00 0.11 -25.31
C ARG A 720 19.49 -1.32 -25.39
N SER A 721 20.68 -1.54 -25.92
CA SER A 721 21.30 -2.87 -26.04
C SER A 721 22.82 -2.74 -25.94
N GLY A 722 23.48 -3.60 -25.17
CA GLY A 722 24.95 -3.68 -25.16
C GLY A 722 25.71 -2.42 -24.73
N GLY A 723 25.05 -1.46 -24.05
CA GLY A 723 25.65 -0.16 -23.70
C GLY A 723 25.47 0.94 -24.75
N GLU A 724 24.83 0.61 -25.87
CA GLU A 724 24.43 1.53 -26.93
C GLU A 724 22.93 1.86 -26.84
N TYR A 725 22.58 3.07 -27.28
CA TYR A 725 21.25 3.63 -27.24
C TYR A 725 20.83 4.01 -28.64
N THR A 726 19.71 3.44 -29.10
CA THR A 726 19.05 3.91 -30.31
C THR A 726 18.17 5.09 -29.92
N VAL A 727 18.47 6.27 -30.45
CA VAL A 727 17.76 7.52 -30.15
C VAL A 727 17.04 8.06 -31.38
N TYR A 728 15.95 8.79 -31.15
CA TYR A 728 15.14 9.47 -32.16
C TYR A 728 15.17 10.97 -31.92
N PHE A 729 15.72 11.76 -32.84
CA PHE A 729 15.75 13.21 -32.70
C PHE A 729 14.38 13.78 -33.00
N ILE A 730 13.69 14.23 -31.96
CA ILE A 730 12.27 14.60 -32.05
C ILE A 730 12.05 15.90 -32.86
N ASP A 731 13.11 16.66 -33.07
CA ASP A 731 13.07 17.93 -33.80
C ASP A 731 13.50 17.81 -35.26
N TYR A 732 14.12 16.68 -35.65
CA TYR A 732 14.64 16.46 -37.00
C TYR A 732 14.10 15.19 -37.69
N GLY A 733 13.60 14.21 -36.92
CA GLY A 733 12.95 13.01 -37.43
C GLY A 733 13.89 11.84 -37.76
N ASN A 734 15.20 12.06 -37.71
CA ASN A 734 16.21 11.02 -37.93
C ASN A 734 16.51 10.21 -36.65
N THR A 735 17.20 9.09 -36.82
CA THR A 735 17.66 8.22 -35.73
C THR A 735 19.17 8.07 -35.73
N ASP A 736 19.73 7.76 -34.56
CA ASP A 736 21.15 7.47 -34.40
C ASP A 736 21.39 6.43 -33.29
N VAL A 737 22.54 5.78 -33.32
CA VAL A 737 23.00 4.85 -32.29
C VAL A 737 24.18 5.47 -31.58
N VAL A 738 24.01 5.76 -30.29
CA VAL A 738 25.00 6.51 -29.50
C VAL A 738 25.40 5.77 -28.23
N GLY A 739 26.64 5.94 -27.80
CA GLY A 739 27.11 5.48 -26.50
C GLY A 739 26.53 6.29 -25.34
N ARG A 740 26.59 5.73 -24.13
CA ARG A 740 26.13 6.40 -22.90
C ARG A 740 26.79 7.76 -22.67
N ASP A 741 28.06 7.90 -23.06
CA ASP A 741 28.86 9.12 -22.97
C ASP A 741 28.33 10.28 -23.83
N ARG A 742 27.42 9.99 -24.76
CA ARG A 742 26.77 10.95 -25.65
C ARG A 742 25.34 11.27 -25.21
N LEU A 743 24.96 10.94 -23.97
CA LEU A 743 23.63 11.22 -23.42
C LEU A 743 23.70 12.10 -22.17
N LYS A 744 22.77 13.04 -22.06
CA LYS A 744 22.59 13.91 -20.88
C LYS A 744 21.11 14.10 -20.55
N PRO A 745 20.76 14.37 -19.28
CA PRO A 745 19.40 14.73 -18.93
C PRO A 745 18.97 16.01 -19.66
N LEU A 746 17.71 16.04 -20.11
CA LEU A 746 17.11 17.22 -20.72
C LEU A 746 16.61 18.17 -19.63
N ASP A 747 16.88 19.47 -19.78
CA ASP A 747 16.32 20.50 -18.90
C ASP A 747 14.78 20.50 -19.02
N PRO A 748 14.01 20.49 -17.90
CA PRO A 748 12.55 20.49 -17.93
C PRO A 748 11.93 21.64 -18.74
N SER A 749 12.60 22.80 -18.81
CA SER A 749 12.16 23.95 -19.62
C SER A 749 12.21 23.68 -21.13
N LEU A 750 12.99 22.69 -21.56
CA LEU A 750 13.14 22.25 -22.95
C LEU A 750 12.37 20.96 -23.24
N SER A 751 11.54 20.49 -22.30
CA SER A 751 10.74 19.27 -22.46
C SER A 751 9.71 19.40 -23.58
N PRO A 752 9.24 18.27 -24.16
CA PRO A 752 8.19 18.29 -25.19
C PRO A 752 6.86 18.94 -24.76
N GLN A 753 6.63 19.04 -23.44
CA GLN A 753 5.47 19.73 -22.88
C GLN A 753 5.62 21.26 -22.89
N ALA A 754 6.86 21.76 -22.77
CA ALA A 754 7.16 23.18 -22.79
C ALA A 754 7.38 23.70 -24.22
N VAL A 755 8.08 22.92 -25.06
CA VAL A 755 8.34 23.23 -26.46
C VAL A 755 8.01 22.00 -27.30
N SER A 756 6.99 22.10 -28.15
CA SER A 756 6.57 21.00 -29.02
C SER A 756 7.72 20.45 -29.86
N PRO A 757 7.72 19.15 -30.21
CA PRO A 757 8.64 18.59 -31.21
C PRO A 757 8.54 19.34 -32.54
N GLN A 758 9.68 19.63 -33.16
CA GLN A 758 9.75 20.45 -34.36
C GLN A 758 9.72 19.65 -35.67
N ALA A 759 9.97 18.33 -35.62
CA ALA A 759 9.86 17.48 -36.80
C ALA A 759 8.40 17.19 -37.12
N VAL A 760 8.00 17.51 -38.34
CA VAL A 760 6.70 17.16 -38.92
C VAL A 760 6.88 15.93 -39.81
N GLU A 761 6.18 14.85 -39.50
CA GLU A 761 6.18 13.64 -40.33
C GLU A 761 5.23 13.84 -41.52
N CYS A 762 5.76 13.66 -42.73
CA CYS A 762 5.06 13.93 -43.98
C CYS A 762 5.14 12.73 -44.93
N ARG A 763 4.11 12.59 -45.77
CA ARG A 763 4.10 11.68 -46.91
C ARG A 763 3.53 12.35 -48.15
N LEU A 764 4.06 12.01 -49.33
CA LEU A 764 3.48 12.43 -50.60
C LEU A 764 2.09 11.81 -50.76
N ALA A 765 1.08 12.67 -50.99
CA ALA A 765 -0.32 12.28 -50.99
C ALA A 765 -0.63 11.26 -52.11
N TYR A 766 -1.23 10.14 -51.70
CA TYR A 766 -1.80 9.10 -52.57
C TYR A 766 -0.82 8.40 -53.53
N LEU A 767 0.48 8.43 -53.23
CA LEU A 767 1.51 7.71 -53.98
C LEU A 767 1.95 6.44 -53.25
N ILE A 768 2.24 5.40 -54.02
CA ILE A 768 2.86 4.16 -53.58
C ILE A 768 4.17 4.01 -54.36
N VAL A 769 5.29 3.88 -53.64
CA VAL A 769 6.62 3.59 -54.18
C VAL A 769 7.06 2.20 -53.76
N GLY A 770 8.01 1.62 -54.51
CA GLY A 770 8.71 0.41 -54.08
C GLY A 770 9.58 0.67 -52.85
N ASP A 771 9.93 -0.39 -52.13
CA ASP A 771 10.84 -0.28 -50.99
C ASP A 771 12.25 0.10 -51.48
N VAL A 772 12.90 1.04 -50.79
CA VAL A 772 14.23 1.58 -51.16
C VAL A 772 15.32 0.51 -51.12
N ASP A 773 15.16 -0.49 -50.25
CA ASP A 773 16.12 -1.58 -50.10
C ASP A 773 15.88 -2.69 -51.14
N ASP A 774 14.62 -2.94 -51.50
CA ASP A 774 14.21 -4.07 -52.34
C ASP A 774 14.06 -3.73 -53.84
N THR A 775 13.89 -2.46 -54.22
CA THR A 775 13.57 -2.07 -55.61
C THR A 775 14.43 -0.91 -56.11
N ASP A 776 14.87 -0.98 -57.37
CA ASP A 776 15.63 0.10 -58.01
C ASP A 776 14.76 1.36 -58.16
N ASP A 777 13.48 1.21 -58.52
CA ASP A 777 12.52 2.32 -58.62
C ASP A 777 12.32 3.04 -57.28
N GLY A 778 12.27 2.30 -56.16
CA GLY A 778 12.15 2.90 -54.82
C GLY A 778 13.38 3.71 -54.41
N ARG A 779 14.56 3.22 -54.80
CA ARG A 779 15.86 3.89 -54.56
C ARG A 779 15.99 5.16 -55.41
N GLU A 780 15.60 5.06 -56.68
CA GLU A 780 15.57 6.19 -57.60
C GLU A 780 14.51 7.23 -57.19
N ALA A 781 13.32 6.82 -56.72
CA ALA A 781 12.31 7.73 -56.18
C ALA A 781 12.83 8.55 -54.98
N ALA A 782 13.55 7.91 -54.05
CA ALA A 782 14.17 8.59 -52.92
C ALA A 782 15.29 9.54 -53.36
N GLN A 783 16.06 9.17 -54.40
CA GLN A 783 17.09 10.02 -54.98
C GLN A 783 16.49 11.24 -55.68
N THR A 784 15.48 11.06 -56.52
CA THR A 784 14.77 12.16 -57.19
C THR A 784 14.18 13.13 -56.18
N LEU A 785 13.55 12.62 -55.11
CA LEU A 785 13.04 13.46 -54.02
C LEU A 785 14.18 14.23 -53.33
N GLY A 786 15.31 13.59 -53.07
CA GLY A 786 16.50 14.23 -52.50
C GLY A 786 17.07 15.33 -53.39
N GLU A 787 17.33 15.05 -54.67
CA GLU A 787 17.91 16.01 -55.62
C GLU A 787 17.01 17.23 -55.88
N THR A 788 15.68 17.01 -55.88
CA THR A 788 14.71 18.08 -56.13
C THR A 788 14.42 18.92 -54.88
N ALA A 789 14.20 18.28 -53.73
CA ALA A 789 13.66 18.92 -52.53
C ALA A 789 14.65 19.14 -51.38
N TRP A 790 15.80 18.44 -51.33
CA TRP A 790 16.72 18.57 -50.20
C TRP A 790 17.45 19.91 -50.21
N GLY A 791 17.57 20.55 -49.05
CA GLY A 791 18.31 21.80 -48.87
C GLY A 791 17.64 23.05 -49.48
N LYS A 792 16.40 22.93 -49.98
CA LYS A 792 15.59 24.04 -50.49
C LYS A 792 14.28 24.16 -49.71
N PRO A 793 13.71 25.37 -49.57
CA PRO A 793 12.37 25.53 -49.04
C PRO A 793 11.34 25.03 -50.07
N MET A 794 10.44 24.16 -49.63
CA MET A 794 9.43 23.51 -50.47
C MET A 794 8.04 23.96 -50.08
N LEU A 795 7.21 24.32 -51.06
CA LEU A 795 5.80 24.61 -50.80
C LEU A 795 5.02 23.31 -50.71
N ALA A 796 4.52 22.99 -49.52
CA ALA A 796 3.71 21.82 -49.26
C ALA A 796 2.24 22.19 -49.13
N ARG A 797 1.41 21.71 -50.06
CA ARG A 797 -0.05 21.81 -49.94
C ARG A 797 -0.56 20.60 -49.17
N VAL A 798 -1.20 20.84 -48.02
CA VAL A 798 -1.74 19.77 -47.18
C VAL A 798 -3.05 19.27 -47.78
N GLU A 799 -3.04 18.02 -48.25
CA GLU A 799 -4.19 17.36 -48.87
C GLU A 799 -5.03 16.60 -47.84
N ASP A 800 -4.38 15.95 -46.87
CA ASP A 800 -5.05 15.17 -45.82
C ASP A 800 -4.14 14.96 -44.59
N ARG A 801 -4.69 14.37 -43.52
CA ARG A 801 -3.96 14.01 -42.29
C ARG A 801 -4.34 12.61 -41.84
N GLU A 802 -3.35 11.72 -41.74
CA GLU A 802 -3.55 10.33 -41.31
C GLU A 802 -2.69 10.00 -40.10
N ALA A 803 -3.32 9.65 -38.97
CA ALA A 803 -2.64 9.20 -37.75
C ALA A 803 -1.51 10.12 -37.23
N GLY A 804 -1.55 11.43 -37.54
CA GLY A 804 -0.53 12.41 -37.16
C GLY A 804 0.51 12.71 -38.26
N VAL A 805 0.45 12.01 -39.39
CA VAL A 805 1.27 12.25 -40.59
C VAL A 805 0.51 13.16 -41.56
N LEU A 806 1.18 14.16 -42.12
CA LEU A 806 0.60 15.03 -43.15
C LEU A 806 0.74 14.39 -44.54
N LEU A 807 -0.38 14.27 -45.25
CA LEU A 807 -0.38 13.91 -46.67
C LEU A 807 -0.31 15.19 -47.49
N VAL A 808 0.77 15.36 -48.25
CA VAL A 808 1.10 16.62 -48.92
C VAL A 808 1.36 16.46 -50.41
N THR A 809 1.08 17.51 -51.16
CA THR A 809 1.60 17.72 -52.52
C THR A 809 2.74 18.72 -52.43
N LEU A 810 3.95 18.32 -52.84
CA LEU A 810 5.13 19.19 -52.78
C LEU A 810 5.36 19.94 -54.10
N PHE A 811 5.72 21.22 -53.98
CA PHE A 811 6.01 22.10 -55.10
C PHE A 811 7.36 22.82 -54.93
N ASP A 812 8.15 22.86 -56.00
CA ASP A 812 9.33 23.71 -56.13
C ASP A 812 8.91 25.07 -56.71
N ASP A 813 8.95 26.14 -55.91
CA ASP A 813 8.57 27.53 -56.26
C ASP A 813 7.27 27.67 -57.09
N ALA A 814 6.28 26.81 -56.80
CA ALA A 814 5.00 26.69 -57.51
C ALA A 814 5.08 26.33 -59.02
N GLN A 815 6.27 25.95 -59.53
CA GLN A 815 6.50 25.58 -60.94
C GLN A 815 6.45 24.08 -61.18
N LEU A 816 6.99 23.27 -60.26
CA LEU A 816 7.11 21.81 -60.42
C LEU A 816 6.42 21.04 -59.29
N ASN A 817 5.48 20.16 -59.64
CA ASN A 817 4.79 19.25 -58.70
C ASN A 817 5.57 17.94 -58.59
N ILE A 818 6.18 17.68 -57.43
CA ILE A 818 7.03 16.51 -57.21
C ILE A 818 6.21 15.21 -57.24
N ASN A 819 4.97 15.24 -56.74
CA ASN A 819 4.11 14.06 -56.77
C ASN A 819 3.83 13.61 -58.21
N GLU A 820 3.66 14.58 -59.12
CA GLU A 820 3.45 14.30 -60.53
C GLU A 820 4.75 13.87 -61.23
N LEU A 821 5.88 14.46 -60.85
CA LEU A 821 7.21 14.10 -61.39
C LEU A 821 7.50 12.62 -61.18
N LEU A 822 7.35 12.13 -59.95
CA LEU A 822 7.60 10.72 -59.59
C LEU A 822 6.71 9.76 -60.38
N ILE A 823 5.45 10.13 -60.65
CA ILE A 823 4.57 9.32 -61.50
C ILE A 823 5.03 9.36 -62.96
N THR A 824 5.39 10.53 -63.49
CA THR A 824 5.79 10.66 -64.89
C THR A 824 7.09 9.94 -65.23
N GLU A 825 8.00 9.85 -64.26
CA GLU A 825 9.25 9.08 -64.36
C GLU A 825 9.04 7.57 -64.10
N GLY A 826 7.80 7.15 -63.79
CA GLY A 826 7.49 5.75 -63.53
C GLY A 826 8.06 5.22 -62.21
N LEU A 827 8.40 6.10 -61.26
CA LEU A 827 8.99 5.77 -59.97
C LEU A 827 7.94 5.53 -58.87
N ALA A 828 6.70 5.97 -59.10
CA ALA A 828 5.56 5.80 -58.19
C ALA A 828 4.27 5.43 -58.94
N ARG A 829 3.36 4.75 -58.26
CA ARG A 829 1.99 4.46 -58.73
C ARG A 829 0.95 5.11 -57.80
N VAL A 830 -0.27 5.34 -58.30
CA VAL A 830 -1.34 5.93 -57.50
C VAL A 830 -1.98 4.86 -56.61
N ASP A 831 -2.32 5.21 -55.38
CA ASP A 831 -3.09 4.34 -54.48
C ASP A 831 -4.43 3.94 -55.13
N LYS A 832 -4.78 2.65 -55.08
CA LYS A 832 -6.03 2.10 -55.65
C LYS A 832 -7.27 2.43 -54.80
N LYS A 833 -7.11 2.81 -53.52
CA LYS A 833 -8.23 3.08 -52.60
C LYS A 833 -8.13 4.45 -51.91
N PRO A 834 -7.97 5.56 -52.64
CA PRO A 834 -7.91 6.87 -52.02
C PRO A 834 -9.29 7.28 -51.48
N PRO A 835 -9.33 8.15 -50.45
CA PRO A 835 -10.58 8.65 -49.91
C PRO A 835 -11.35 9.43 -50.98
N LYS A 836 -12.68 9.29 -51.01
CA LYS A 836 -13.54 9.86 -52.07
C LYS A 836 -13.38 11.39 -52.25
N ARG A 837 -13.04 12.11 -51.18
CA ARG A 837 -12.75 13.56 -51.20
C ARG A 837 -11.52 13.94 -52.03
N ALA A 838 -10.59 13.01 -52.26
CA ALA A 838 -9.37 13.23 -53.03
C ALA A 838 -9.55 13.00 -54.55
N ALA A 839 -10.76 12.64 -54.98
CA ALA A 839 -11.04 12.26 -56.36
C ALA A 839 -10.51 13.25 -57.43
N PRO A 840 -10.56 14.59 -57.25
CA PRO A 840 -10.02 15.53 -58.25
C PRO A 840 -8.51 15.41 -58.43
N LEU A 841 -7.74 15.34 -57.33
CA LEU A 841 -6.28 15.22 -57.36
C LEU A 841 -5.86 13.87 -57.91
N VAL A 842 -6.48 12.81 -57.39
CA VAL A 842 -6.23 11.42 -57.78
C VAL A 842 -6.48 11.20 -59.27
N LYS A 843 -7.53 11.82 -59.83
CA LYS A 843 -7.81 11.73 -61.27
C LYS A 843 -6.65 12.26 -62.12
N GLY A 844 -6.08 13.41 -61.76
CA GLY A 844 -4.93 13.98 -62.47
C GLY A 844 -3.67 13.11 -62.35
N LEU A 845 -3.45 12.50 -61.19
CA LEU A 845 -2.35 11.55 -60.98
C LEU A 845 -2.53 10.26 -61.81
N TYR A 846 -3.75 9.72 -61.89
CA TYR A 846 -4.05 8.53 -62.72
C TYR A 846 -3.85 8.78 -64.21
N GLU A 847 -4.22 9.95 -64.71
CA GLU A 847 -3.99 10.32 -66.11
C GLU A 847 -2.49 10.29 -66.46
N LYS A 848 -1.63 10.74 -65.54
CA LYS A 848 -0.17 10.70 -65.70
C LYS A 848 0.40 9.28 -65.54
N GLU A 849 -0.13 8.50 -64.61
CA GLU A 849 0.26 7.09 -64.44
C GLU A 849 -0.04 6.27 -65.70
N LEU A 850 -1.19 6.52 -66.35
CA LEU A 850 -1.54 5.86 -67.60
C LEU A 850 -0.57 6.20 -68.75
N VAL A 851 -0.07 7.43 -68.79
CA VAL A 851 0.96 7.83 -69.77
C VAL A 851 2.29 7.11 -69.49
N ALA A 852 2.69 6.96 -68.22
CA ALA A 852 3.90 6.22 -67.86
C ALA A 852 3.77 4.73 -68.21
N LYS A 853 2.60 4.11 -67.95
CA LYS A 853 2.27 2.72 -68.32
C LYS A 853 2.37 2.49 -69.82
N THR A 854 1.71 3.33 -70.62
CA THR A 854 1.68 3.18 -72.10
C THR A 854 3.05 3.38 -72.75
N LYS A 855 3.94 4.14 -72.11
CA LYS A 855 5.31 4.38 -72.58
C LYS A 855 6.34 3.40 -72.00
N HIS A 856 5.94 2.48 -71.12
CA HIS A 856 6.83 1.53 -70.44
C HIS A 856 8.01 2.21 -69.75
N ILE A 857 7.74 3.23 -68.94
CA ILE A 857 8.76 4.03 -68.22
C ILE A 857 8.89 3.51 -66.78
N GLY A 858 10.12 3.42 -66.25
CA GLY A 858 10.41 3.03 -64.87
C GLY A 858 9.84 1.66 -64.50
N MET A 859 9.03 1.60 -63.45
CA MET A 859 8.45 0.37 -62.92
C MET A 859 7.54 -0.40 -63.90
N TRP A 860 7.18 0.20 -65.05
CA TRP A 860 6.31 -0.39 -66.09
C TRP A 860 7.07 -1.05 -67.26
N ILE A 861 8.41 -1.09 -67.22
CA ILE A 861 9.25 -1.68 -68.28
C ILE A 861 8.97 -3.18 -68.48
N HIS A 862 8.58 -3.90 -67.42
CA HIS A 862 8.37 -5.36 -67.44
C HIS A 862 6.90 -5.81 -67.50
N GLY A 863 5.96 -4.87 -67.68
CA GLY A 863 4.52 -5.15 -67.74
C GLY A 863 3.73 -4.52 -66.58
N ASP A 864 2.43 -4.81 -66.51
CA ASP A 864 1.56 -4.32 -65.44
C ASP A 864 1.84 -5.08 -64.13
N ILE A 865 2.09 -4.33 -63.04
CA ILE A 865 2.30 -4.90 -61.71
C ILE A 865 0.93 -5.32 -61.12
N GLU A 866 0.60 -6.62 -61.18
CA GLU A 866 -0.62 -7.21 -60.60
C GLU A 866 -0.52 -7.45 -59.07
N GLU A 867 -1.66 -7.74 -58.43
CA GLU A 867 -1.89 -7.67 -56.97
C GLU A 867 -1.05 -8.61 -56.08
N GLU A 868 -0.40 -9.65 -56.60
CA GLU A 868 0.41 -10.59 -55.78
C GLU A 868 1.79 -10.06 -55.39
N ASP A 869 2.32 -9.03 -56.08
CA ASP A 869 3.62 -8.43 -55.80
C ASP A 869 3.54 -7.15 -54.93
N ALA A 870 2.34 -6.80 -54.46
CA ALA A 870 2.18 -5.64 -53.59
C ALA A 870 2.59 -5.99 -52.14
N PRO A 871 3.52 -5.25 -51.50
CA PRO A 871 3.72 -5.39 -50.06
C PRO A 871 2.42 -5.02 -49.34
N GLU A 872 1.74 -6.03 -48.81
CA GLU A 872 0.57 -5.86 -47.94
C GLU A 872 0.94 -4.90 -46.81
N PHE A 873 0.20 -3.79 -46.73
CA PHE A 873 0.24 -2.87 -45.61
C PHE A 873 -0.22 -3.61 -44.35
N GLY A 874 0.74 -4.19 -43.62
CA GLY A 874 0.50 -4.67 -42.26
C GLY A 874 0.96 -6.09 -41.93
N ALA A 875 2.20 -6.48 -42.26
CA ALA A 875 2.99 -7.40 -41.42
C ALA A 875 4.39 -7.63 -41.99
N ARG A 876 5.40 -6.85 -41.58
CA ARG A 876 6.80 -7.30 -41.63
C ARG A 876 7.52 -6.94 -40.32
N LYS A 877 8.37 -7.88 -39.87
CA LYS A 877 9.24 -7.76 -38.68
C LYS A 877 10.13 -6.52 -38.79
N PRO A 878 10.55 -5.91 -37.67
CA PRO A 878 11.51 -4.81 -37.71
C PRO A 878 12.82 -5.29 -38.37
N PRO A 879 13.38 -4.55 -39.34
CA PRO A 879 14.66 -4.91 -39.94
C PRO A 879 15.80 -4.75 -38.91
N PRO A 880 16.90 -5.49 -39.06
CA PRO A 880 18.11 -5.25 -38.28
C PRO A 880 18.67 -3.86 -38.61
N VAL A 881 18.96 -3.08 -37.58
CA VAL A 881 19.55 -1.74 -37.70
C VAL A 881 21.01 -1.89 -38.14
N VAL A 882 21.27 -1.82 -39.45
CA VAL A 882 22.55 -1.34 -40.01
C VAL A 882 22.25 -0.77 -41.40
N GLY A 883 22.47 0.54 -41.58
CA GLY A 883 22.34 1.19 -42.88
C GLY A 883 22.65 2.68 -42.79
N THR A 884 23.86 3.06 -43.16
CA THR A 884 24.29 4.46 -43.31
C THR A 884 23.44 5.16 -44.35
N ASN A 885 22.77 6.25 -43.96
CA ASN A 885 22.06 7.15 -44.87
C ASN A 885 23.06 7.66 -45.94
N PRO A 886 22.83 7.42 -47.25
CA PRO A 886 23.76 7.79 -48.32
C PRO A 886 23.92 9.31 -48.50
N TRP A 887 23.07 10.12 -47.86
CA TRP A 887 23.10 11.58 -47.87
C TRP A 887 23.92 12.19 -46.71
N LYS A 888 24.47 11.34 -45.82
CA LYS A 888 25.49 11.75 -44.86
C LYS A 888 26.87 11.65 -45.51
N LYS A 889 27.36 12.78 -46.04
CA LYS A 889 28.79 13.03 -46.21
C LYS A 889 29.25 14.14 -45.29
#